data_AF-A0AAD2CTD2-F1
#
_entry.id   AF-A0AAD2CTD2-F1
#
_cell.length_a   1.000
_cell.length_b   1.000
_cell.length_c   1.000
_cell.angle_alpha   90.00
_cell.angle_beta   90.00
_cell.angle_gamma   90.00
#
_symmetry.space_group_name_H-M   'P 1'
#
loop_
_entity.id
_entity.type
_entity.pdbx_description
1 polymer ?
#
loop_
_entity_poly.entity_id
_entity_poly.type
_entity_poly.pdbx_seq_one_letter_code
_entity_poly.pdbx_strand_id
1 'polypeptide(L)'
;MGNCKSKGSLPGVESSAVAHNNNSSSSSNNNKYSDHQQQVHNKNAVEDPIAVIRRNVVGGLQKISTPFGTRHIVYADYTASGRYLKVMEDFLTTRVYPFYANTHTEASATGAITTHLREEARQIISKSLNAPPEKYATLFVGTGCTGAIEKMMKVLGIYLPDLSAAKWQDSDSMMPDEQRSVVFIWPFEHHSNKLPWRESIATVVVIPEDEDGCPDTKVLEAKLSEYKDRPMRIGSFCAGSNVTEICIDAKKYARLLPKHNALAFFDFAGNGAYVDIDMDAENEEESMDAIFMSPHKFIGGPGCSGLLVAKRSIFDSSKTPTFPGGGTVPFVSTWTQVYEASAETREDAGTPGIIQAIRCGLAFQVKELVGSQRIEAIEREYCKMAFSKLENSDKVELMGSDRGTYFDVDRRVTIMSFNIRSHIRSSLKPIGLNRAASTPRMLFHPNFVVAILNDVYGIQARSGCSLQCAGPYAHRLFNASYESSERVRFLAQKGYAAFKFGWARVNFNYFISPEEVDFICDAIVQIAEHGWKLLPLYDFDLMSDLYVHRESRQLNGPSLASFRLSPTEGTSLAVAEVHDPLEDFISYERVLKDAAGIYSAAEKALKRNTKSYASFSQLISTEIISPNDIWWVTSHDVLKSLNQGNVPVPIKVLRDGLVNKSVTKQVEERNEEDALS
;
A
#
# COMPACT_ATOMS: atom_id res chain seq x y z
N MET A 1 11.44 49.38 46.54
CA MET A 1 11.02 50.77 46.24
C MET A 1 9.94 50.61 45.17
N GLY A 2 8.63 50.70 45.43
CA GLY A 2 7.87 51.86 45.92
C GLY A 2 7.37 52.65 44.69
N ASN A 3 6.08 52.95 44.44
CA ASN A 3 4.83 52.94 45.24
C ASN A 3 3.61 52.63 44.30
N CYS A 4 2.30 52.70 44.61
CA CYS A 4 1.51 53.25 45.74
C CYS A 4 0.05 52.70 45.78
N LYS A 5 -0.56 52.56 46.98
CA LYS A 5 -1.97 52.87 47.40
C LYS A 5 -3.19 52.38 46.56
N SER A 6 -4.05 51.45 47.05
CA SER A 6 -5.16 51.54 48.06
C SER A 6 -6.52 52.05 47.50
N LYS A 7 -7.74 51.62 47.90
CA LYS A 7 -8.30 51.19 49.22
C LYS A 7 -9.60 50.32 49.11
N GLY A 8 -9.92 49.51 50.14
CA GLY A 8 -11.27 49.19 50.70
C GLY A 8 -12.27 48.35 49.87
N SER A 9 -13.30 47.67 50.41
CA SER A 9 -13.68 47.32 51.81
C SER A 9 -14.78 46.20 51.84
N LEU A 10 -14.90 45.49 52.98
CA LEU A 10 -15.83 44.40 53.42
C LEU A 10 -17.37 44.65 53.30
N PRO A 11 -18.32 43.75 53.72
CA PRO A 11 -18.41 42.26 53.76
C PRO A 11 -19.83 41.64 53.44
N GLY A 12 -20.00 40.30 53.55
CA GLY A 12 -21.30 39.59 53.82
C GLY A 12 -22.12 39.16 52.57
N VAL A 13 -23.06 38.20 52.58
CA VAL A 13 -23.83 37.50 53.65
C VAL A 13 -24.25 36.07 53.19
N GLU A 14 -24.55 35.15 54.11
CA GLU A 14 -25.02 33.76 53.87
C GLU A 14 -26.57 33.57 53.79
N SER A 15 -26.98 32.41 53.24
CA SER A 15 -28.29 31.73 53.41
C SER A 15 -29.50 32.39 52.70
N SER A 16 -30.62 31.70 52.42
CA SER A 16 -31.14 30.40 52.90
C SER A 16 -32.06 29.72 51.86
N ALA A 17 -32.45 28.47 52.10
CA ALA A 17 -33.31 27.66 51.22
C ALA A 17 -34.75 27.52 51.74
N VAL A 18 -35.72 27.27 50.85
CA VAL A 18 -37.03 26.68 51.18
C VAL A 18 -37.46 25.70 50.08
N ALA A 19 -38.05 24.56 50.46
CA ALA A 19 -38.59 23.55 49.56
C ALA A 19 -40.10 23.34 49.84
N HIS A 20 -40.88 22.93 48.82
CA HIS A 20 -42.21 22.36 49.02
C HIS A 20 -42.56 21.28 47.99
N ASN A 21 -43.26 20.24 48.49
CA ASN A 21 -43.81 19.12 47.73
C ASN A 21 -45.13 19.48 47.04
N ASN A 22 -45.54 18.68 46.05
CA ASN A 22 -46.91 18.14 46.00
C ASN A 22 -47.05 16.90 45.10
N ASN A 23 -47.97 16.01 45.47
CA ASN A 23 -48.32 14.76 44.78
C ASN A 23 -49.58 14.93 43.89
N SER A 24 -49.72 14.11 42.83
CA SER A 24 -50.82 13.11 42.66
C SER A 24 -51.30 12.87 41.20
N SER A 25 -51.16 11.61 40.75
CA SER A 25 -52.11 10.80 39.94
C SER A 25 -52.83 11.37 38.69
N SER A 26 -52.61 10.76 37.52
CA SER A 26 -53.53 9.75 36.89
C SER A 26 -53.59 9.75 35.35
N SER A 27 -54.03 8.61 34.80
CA SER A 27 -54.43 8.32 33.41
C SER A 27 -53.32 8.02 32.37
N SER A 28 -53.72 7.27 31.33
CA SER A 28 -52.90 6.34 30.56
C SER A 28 -53.16 6.43 29.05
N ASN A 29 -52.26 5.81 28.26
CA ASN A 29 -52.35 5.51 26.81
C ASN A 29 -52.19 6.68 25.82
N ASN A 30 -50.99 6.82 25.25
CA ASN A 30 -50.69 6.48 23.84
C ASN A 30 -49.20 6.74 23.55
N ASN A 31 -48.39 5.70 23.36
CA ASN A 31 -48.01 5.12 22.06
C ASN A 31 -47.07 5.99 21.19
N LYS A 32 -45.76 5.76 21.38
CA LYS A 32 -44.74 5.56 20.33
C LYS A 32 -44.73 6.55 19.14
N TYR A 33 -44.55 7.84 19.36
CA TYR A 33 -44.15 8.77 18.27
C TYR A 33 -43.22 9.94 18.70
N SER A 34 -42.76 10.01 19.97
CA SER A 34 -41.99 11.13 20.51
C SER A 34 -40.47 10.98 20.52
N ASP A 35 -39.95 9.75 20.55
CA ASP A 35 -38.53 9.51 20.87
C ASP A 35 -37.55 9.90 19.74
N HIS A 36 -38.06 10.17 18.52
CA HIS A 36 -37.27 10.67 17.40
C HIS A 36 -37.17 12.20 17.29
N GLN A 37 -37.73 12.97 18.24
CA GLN A 37 -37.62 14.44 18.23
C GLN A 37 -36.81 15.02 19.41
N GLN A 38 -36.24 14.20 20.29
CA GLN A 38 -35.36 14.65 21.39
C GLN A 38 -33.86 14.40 21.17
N GLN A 39 -33.43 14.06 19.94
CA GLN A 39 -32.00 14.06 19.55
C GLN A 39 -31.56 15.32 18.80
N VAL A 40 -32.33 16.41 18.90
CA VAL A 40 -31.95 17.71 18.33
C VAL A 40 -31.48 18.63 19.47
N HIS A 41 -30.21 19.06 19.38
CA HIS A 41 -29.48 19.93 20.32
C HIS A 41 -28.92 19.27 21.60
N ASN A 42 -27.89 18.44 21.42
CA ASN A 42 -26.76 18.41 22.35
C ASN A 42 -25.46 18.84 21.63
N LYS A 43 -25.33 20.15 21.37
CA LYS A 43 -24.27 20.76 20.53
C LYS A 43 -22.83 20.68 21.07
N ASN A 44 -22.63 20.02 22.22
CA ASN A 44 -21.34 19.89 22.90
C ASN A 44 -20.83 18.45 23.02
N ALA A 45 -21.48 17.47 22.38
CA ALA A 45 -20.88 16.15 22.22
C ALA A 45 -19.74 16.25 21.18
N VAL A 46 -18.50 16.03 21.61
CA VAL A 46 -17.36 15.91 20.68
C VAL A 46 -17.60 14.67 19.83
N GLU A 47 -17.86 14.87 18.55
CA GLU A 47 -18.09 13.78 17.60
C GLU A 47 -16.79 13.00 17.38
N ASP A 48 -16.88 11.67 17.34
CA ASP A 48 -15.71 10.82 17.18
C ASP A 48 -14.98 11.13 15.86
N PRO A 49 -13.68 11.50 15.88
CA PRO A 49 -12.86 11.68 14.68
C PRO A 49 -13.00 10.57 13.64
N ILE A 50 -13.17 9.32 14.06
CA ILE A 50 -13.32 8.17 13.14
C ILE A 50 -14.66 8.24 12.39
N ALA A 51 -15.76 8.61 13.06
CA ALA A 51 -17.05 8.81 12.43
C ALA A 51 -17.06 10.02 11.49
N VAL A 52 -16.31 11.08 11.84
CA VAL A 52 -16.09 12.24 10.96
C VAL A 52 -15.32 11.83 9.70
N ILE A 53 -14.22 11.08 9.82
CA ILE A 53 -13.45 10.57 8.68
C ILE A 53 -14.34 9.70 7.78
N ARG A 54 -15.01 8.68 8.34
CA ARG A 54 -15.83 7.71 7.60
C ARG A 54 -16.88 8.38 6.71
N ARG A 55 -17.65 9.34 7.23
CA ARG A 55 -18.69 10.06 6.46
C ARG A 55 -18.12 11.01 5.40
N ASN A 56 -16.86 11.42 5.53
CA ASN A 56 -16.22 12.36 4.60
C ASN A 56 -15.38 11.69 3.51
N VAL A 57 -15.28 10.35 3.49
CA VAL A 57 -14.60 9.62 2.40
C VAL A 57 -15.33 9.87 1.08
N VAL A 58 -14.66 10.56 0.14
CA VAL A 58 -15.24 10.84 -1.18
C VAL A 58 -15.47 9.52 -1.92
N GLY A 59 -16.70 9.33 -2.41
CA GLY A 59 -17.13 8.10 -3.07
C GLY A 59 -17.29 6.90 -2.14
N GLY A 60 -17.45 7.10 -0.82
CA GLY A 60 -17.65 6.00 0.15
C GLY A 60 -18.95 5.21 -0.07
N LEU A 61 -20.05 5.86 -0.44
CA LEU A 61 -21.33 5.19 -0.77
C LEU A 61 -21.57 4.99 -2.27
N GLN A 62 -20.56 5.28 -3.11
CA GLN A 62 -20.69 5.19 -4.56
C GLN A 62 -21.09 3.78 -4.99
N LYS A 63 -22.03 3.69 -5.94
CA LYS A 63 -22.49 2.43 -6.53
C LYS A 63 -21.76 2.13 -7.83
N ILE A 64 -21.46 0.86 -8.09
CA ILE A 64 -20.93 0.31 -9.34
C ILE A 64 -21.92 -0.64 -10.00
N SER A 65 -21.91 -0.67 -11.33
CA SER A 65 -22.65 -1.65 -12.12
C SER A 65 -21.78 -2.90 -12.31
N THR A 66 -22.24 -4.04 -11.79
CA THR A 66 -21.55 -5.35 -11.91
C THR A 66 -22.37 -6.29 -12.81
N PRO A 67 -21.81 -7.42 -13.26
CA PRO A 67 -22.58 -8.45 -13.97
C PRO A 67 -23.76 -9.01 -13.16
N PHE A 68 -23.68 -8.93 -11.83
CA PHE A 68 -24.70 -9.43 -10.90
C PHE A 68 -25.57 -8.31 -10.30
N GLY A 69 -25.64 -7.16 -10.99
CA GLY A 69 -26.44 -5.99 -10.65
C GLY A 69 -25.65 -4.88 -9.96
N THR A 70 -26.34 -3.90 -9.39
CA THR A 70 -25.69 -2.78 -8.70
C THR A 70 -25.12 -3.21 -7.36
N ARG A 71 -23.90 -2.76 -7.02
CA ARG A 71 -23.25 -2.96 -5.70
C ARG A 71 -22.70 -1.64 -5.18
N HIS A 72 -22.61 -1.49 -3.86
CA HIS A 72 -21.85 -0.39 -3.25
C HIS A 72 -20.36 -0.70 -3.30
N ILE A 73 -19.52 0.33 -3.44
CA ILE A 73 -18.07 0.19 -3.36
C ILE A 73 -17.65 0.02 -1.91
N VAL A 74 -17.13 -1.16 -1.56
CA VAL A 74 -16.41 -1.40 -0.29
C VAL A 74 -14.92 -1.39 -0.61
N TYR A 75 -14.15 -0.44 -0.09
CA TYR A 75 -12.76 -0.23 -0.55
C TYR A 75 -11.73 -0.78 0.43
N ALA A 76 -11.01 -1.82 0.02
CA ALA A 76 -10.09 -2.59 0.86
C ALA A 76 -8.63 -2.58 0.34
N ASP A 77 -8.21 -1.56 -0.43
CA ASP A 77 -6.82 -1.40 -0.91
C ASP A 77 -6.20 -0.05 -0.49
N TYR A 78 -6.49 0.39 0.74
CA TYR A 78 -5.87 1.58 1.33
C TYR A 78 -4.32 1.50 1.39
N THR A 79 -3.74 0.30 1.40
CA THR A 79 -2.29 0.05 1.33
C THR A 79 -1.66 0.55 0.02
N ALA A 80 -2.44 0.63 -1.07
CA ALA A 80 -1.97 1.17 -2.34
C ALA A 80 -2.05 2.70 -2.37
N SER A 81 -3.20 3.24 -1.97
CA SER A 81 -3.46 4.67 -1.89
C SER A 81 -4.65 4.92 -0.97
N GLY A 82 -4.60 6.06 -0.26
CA GLY A 82 -5.75 6.59 0.44
C GLY A 82 -6.86 7.07 -0.51
N ARG A 83 -7.92 7.61 0.07
CA ARG A 83 -9.00 8.31 -0.65
C ARG A 83 -9.06 9.77 -0.24
N TYR A 84 -9.65 10.61 -1.09
CA TYR A 84 -9.92 12.01 -0.76
C TYR A 84 -10.92 12.14 0.39
N LEU A 85 -10.80 13.22 1.18
CA LEU A 85 -11.76 13.60 2.22
C LEU A 85 -12.48 14.89 1.82
N LYS A 86 -13.81 14.87 1.82
CA LYS A 86 -14.64 16.00 1.40
C LYS A 86 -14.28 17.29 2.16
N VAL A 87 -14.14 17.23 3.48
CA VAL A 87 -13.70 18.38 4.31
C VAL A 87 -12.34 18.95 3.89
N MET A 88 -11.41 18.13 3.41
CA MET A 88 -10.11 18.60 2.91
C MET A 88 -10.25 19.26 1.53
N GLU A 89 -11.05 18.68 0.63
CA GLU A 89 -11.34 19.29 -0.68
C GLU A 89 -12.10 20.61 -0.55
N ASP A 90 -13.08 20.68 0.35
CA ASP A 90 -13.85 21.90 0.67
C ASP A 90 -12.92 22.97 1.27
N PHE A 91 -12.02 22.60 2.19
CA PHE A 91 -11.01 23.52 2.75
C PHE A 91 -10.05 24.03 1.66
N LEU A 92 -9.48 23.15 0.84
CA LEU A 92 -8.55 23.54 -0.21
C LEU A 92 -9.23 24.46 -1.24
N THR A 93 -10.45 24.12 -1.66
CA THR A 93 -11.22 24.89 -2.65
C THR A 93 -11.65 26.26 -2.14
N THR A 94 -12.01 26.38 -0.85
CA THR A 94 -12.54 27.65 -0.29
C THR A 94 -11.49 28.50 0.41
N ARG A 95 -10.38 27.92 0.90
CA ARG A 95 -9.39 28.61 1.75
C ARG A 95 -7.97 28.62 1.20
N VAL A 96 -7.61 27.77 0.25
CA VAL A 96 -6.24 27.70 -0.30
C VAL A 96 -6.19 28.13 -1.76
N TYR A 97 -6.98 27.50 -2.65
CA TYR A 97 -6.96 27.81 -4.08
C TYR A 97 -7.27 29.28 -4.43
N PRO A 98 -8.17 30.01 -3.73
CA PRO A 98 -8.39 31.44 -4.01
C PRO A 98 -7.19 32.35 -3.74
N PHE A 99 -6.22 31.90 -2.93
CA PHE A 99 -5.00 32.65 -2.61
C PHE A 99 -3.75 32.08 -3.30
N TYR A 100 -3.89 31.07 -4.15
CA TYR A 100 -2.77 30.39 -4.79
C TYR A 100 -1.94 31.34 -5.67
N ALA A 101 -0.64 31.37 -5.41
CA ALA A 101 0.36 31.96 -6.29
C ALA A 101 1.65 31.12 -6.24
N ASN A 102 2.58 31.37 -7.15
CA ASN A 102 3.90 30.75 -7.09
C ASN A 102 4.65 31.22 -5.83
N THR A 103 5.50 30.35 -5.26
CA THR A 103 6.38 30.70 -4.15
C THR A 103 7.49 31.68 -4.59
N HIS A 104 8.34 32.12 -3.65
CA HIS A 104 9.47 33.03 -3.90
C HIS A 104 9.10 34.49 -4.24
N THR A 105 7.83 34.90 -4.17
CA THR A 105 7.41 36.31 -4.28
C THR A 105 6.52 36.74 -3.11
N GLU A 106 7.12 36.87 -1.93
CA GLU A 106 6.44 37.28 -0.69
C GLU A 106 6.00 38.75 -0.66
N ALA A 107 6.43 39.57 -1.63
CA ALA A 107 5.97 40.95 -1.78
C ALA A 107 4.48 41.06 -2.16
N SER A 108 3.85 39.97 -2.60
CA SER A 108 2.42 39.90 -2.94
C SER A 108 1.67 39.08 -1.89
N ALA A 109 0.45 39.48 -1.54
CA ALA A 109 -0.33 38.83 -0.49
C ALA A 109 -0.58 37.33 -0.77
N THR A 110 -0.88 36.97 -2.01
CA THR A 110 -1.10 35.57 -2.42
C THR A 110 0.19 34.74 -2.39
N GLY A 111 1.32 35.30 -2.82
CA GLY A 111 2.63 34.65 -2.73
C GLY A 111 3.08 34.43 -1.28
N ALA A 112 2.87 35.42 -0.41
CA ALA A 112 3.16 35.31 1.02
C ALA A 112 2.28 34.25 1.71
N ILE A 113 0.95 34.28 1.51
CA ILE A 113 0.01 33.29 2.07
C ILE A 113 0.38 31.88 1.60
N THR A 114 0.62 31.70 0.29
CA THR A 114 0.93 30.38 -0.26
C THR A 114 2.26 29.82 0.24
N THR A 115 3.27 30.69 0.40
CA THR A 115 4.56 30.31 0.99
C THR A 115 4.39 29.92 2.46
N HIS A 116 3.66 30.73 3.25
CA HIS A 116 3.38 30.43 4.66
C HIS A 116 2.68 29.08 4.86
N LEU A 117 1.63 28.77 4.07
CA LEU A 117 0.92 27.49 4.16
C LEU A 117 1.82 26.28 3.83
N ARG A 118 2.81 26.44 2.94
CA ARG A 118 3.80 25.39 2.64
C ARG A 118 4.78 25.18 3.81
N GLU A 119 5.21 26.27 4.45
CA GLU A 119 6.08 26.19 5.64
C GLU A 119 5.32 25.63 6.85
N GLU A 120 4.06 26.02 7.06
CA GLU A 120 3.18 25.44 8.07
C GLU A 120 3.00 23.93 7.86
N ALA A 121 2.76 23.49 6.62
CA ALA A 121 2.69 22.07 6.28
C ALA A 121 3.99 21.31 6.62
N ARG A 122 5.16 21.92 6.40
CA ARG A 122 6.45 21.35 6.82
C ARG A 122 6.55 21.25 8.35
N GLN A 123 6.15 22.28 9.09
CA GLN A 123 6.18 22.30 10.55
C GLN A 123 5.26 21.24 11.16
N ILE A 124 4.05 21.06 10.61
CA ILE A 124 3.10 20.02 11.00
C ILE A 124 3.73 18.62 10.86
N ILE A 125 4.34 18.35 9.71
CA ILE A 125 5.00 17.08 9.41
C ILE A 125 6.18 16.86 10.36
N SER A 126 7.08 17.83 10.49
CA SER A 126 8.21 17.77 11.42
C SER A 126 7.78 17.53 12.87
N LYS A 127 6.65 18.10 13.30
CA LYS A 127 6.10 17.87 14.64
C LYS A 127 5.54 16.45 14.82
N SER A 128 4.77 15.95 13.86
CA SER A 128 4.17 14.59 13.91
C SER A 128 5.22 13.48 13.89
N LEU A 129 6.38 13.73 13.27
CA LEU A 129 7.49 12.76 13.15
C LEU A 129 8.56 12.89 14.25
N ASN A 130 8.35 13.76 15.24
CA ASN A 130 9.37 14.20 16.21
C ASN A 130 10.73 14.54 15.54
N ALA A 131 10.69 15.33 14.47
CA ALA A 131 11.84 15.70 13.64
C ALA A 131 12.12 17.21 13.76
N PRO A 132 12.84 17.66 14.81
CA PRO A 132 13.08 19.08 15.06
C PRO A 132 13.82 19.74 13.88
N PRO A 133 13.32 20.86 13.33
CA PRO A 133 13.88 21.50 12.13
C PRO A 133 15.36 21.89 12.23
N GLU A 134 15.92 22.03 13.42
CA GLU A 134 17.35 22.36 13.60
C GLU A 134 18.27 21.15 13.35
N LYS A 135 17.78 19.93 13.58
CA LYS A 135 18.51 18.67 13.32
C LYS A 135 18.13 18.04 11.98
N TYR A 136 16.88 18.19 11.55
CA TYR A 136 16.32 17.49 10.39
C TYR A 136 15.83 18.45 9.30
N ALA A 137 16.06 18.09 8.04
CA ALA A 137 15.50 18.74 6.87
C ALA A 137 14.33 17.92 6.32
N THR A 138 13.21 18.61 6.04
CA THR A 138 11.97 17.99 5.52
C THR A 138 11.75 18.42 4.07
N LEU A 139 11.97 17.49 3.14
CA LEU A 139 11.96 17.69 1.69
C LEU A 139 10.72 17.09 1.02
N PHE A 140 10.12 17.85 0.11
CA PHE A 140 9.05 17.40 -0.78
C PHE A 140 9.65 16.99 -2.12
N VAL A 141 9.48 15.72 -2.51
CA VAL A 141 10.30 15.06 -3.55
C VAL A 141 9.48 14.44 -4.69
N GLY A 142 8.19 14.79 -4.79
CA GLY A 142 7.35 14.48 -5.94
C GLY A 142 6.74 13.08 -5.87
N THR A 143 7.36 12.09 -6.49
CA THR A 143 6.76 10.77 -6.80
C THR A 143 6.82 9.77 -5.63
N GLY A 144 6.28 10.15 -4.47
CA GLY A 144 6.21 9.29 -3.29
C GLY A 144 7.57 8.90 -2.71
N CYS A 145 7.61 7.77 -2.01
CA CYS A 145 8.84 7.20 -1.43
C CYS A 145 9.92 6.90 -2.48
N THR A 146 9.54 6.47 -3.70
CA THR A 146 10.51 6.21 -4.77
C THR A 146 11.33 7.47 -5.11
N GLY A 147 10.69 8.63 -5.20
CA GLY A 147 11.37 9.92 -5.39
C GLY A 147 12.24 10.33 -4.19
N ALA A 148 11.85 9.95 -2.97
CA ALA A 148 12.64 10.18 -1.75
C ALA A 148 13.94 9.36 -1.74
N ILE A 149 13.88 8.09 -2.13
CA ILE A 149 15.05 7.21 -2.23
C ILE A 149 15.98 7.69 -3.35
N GLU A 150 15.44 7.99 -4.55
CA GLU A 150 16.24 8.55 -5.65
C GLU A 150 16.92 9.87 -5.25
N LYS A 151 16.21 10.75 -4.54
CA LYS A 151 16.76 12.01 -4.03
C LYS A 151 17.91 11.75 -3.04
N MET A 152 17.71 10.86 -2.06
CA MET A 152 18.74 10.50 -1.09
C MET A 152 19.98 9.90 -1.76
N MET A 153 19.83 8.99 -2.72
CA MET A 153 20.95 8.44 -3.48
C MET A 153 21.76 9.50 -4.24
N LYS A 154 21.11 10.56 -4.73
CA LYS A 154 21.80 11.69 -5.35
C LYS A 154 22.52 12.58 -4.33
N VAL A 155 21.92 12.83 -3.16
CA VAL A 155 22.56 13.58 -2.05
C VAL A 155 23.83 12.85 -1.59
N LEU A 156 23.78 11.53 -1.51
CA LEU A 156 24.91 10.65 -1.16
C LEU A 156 25.94 10.46 -2.28
N GLY A 157 25.67 10.96 -3.50
CA GLY A 157 26.60 10.87 -4.64
C GLY A 157 26.76 9.48 -5.27
N ILE A 158 25.84 8.55 -5.00
CA ILE A 158 25.92 7.13 -5.44
C ILE A 158 25.01 6.78 -6.63
N TYR A 159 24.15 7.71 -7.06
CA TYR A 159 23.23 7.51 -8.18
C TYR A 159 23.97 7.62 -9.53
N LEU A 160 24.09 6.51 -10.27
CA LEU A 160 24.70 6.45 -11.60
C LEU A 160 23.88 5.57 -12.56
N PRO A 161 23.11 6.14 -13.50
CA PRO A 161 22.32 5.33 -14.43
C PRO A 161 23.17 4.53 -15.42
N ASP A 162 22.74 3.31 -15.77
CA ASP A 162 23.37 2.43 -16.77
C ASP A 162 23.60 3.07 -18.14
N LEU A 163 22.72 3.97 -18.57
CA LEU A 163 22.89 4.75 -19.81
C LEU A 163 24.16 5.64 -19.78
N SER A 164 24.62 6.00 -18.58
CA SER A 164 25.92 6.63 -18.36
C SER A 164 27.02 5.58 -18.42
N ALA A 165 26.88 4.47 -17.69
CA ALA A 165 27.88 3.40 -17.61
C ALA A 165 28.24 2.82 -18.98
N ALA A 166 27.26 2.61 -19.86
CA ALA A 166 27.46 2.10 -21.22
C ALA A 166 28.35 3.00 -22.13
N LYS A 167 28.54 4.28 -21.78
CA LYS A 167 29.51 5.17 -22.45
C LYS A 167 30.94 5.07 -21.92
N TRP A 168 31.11 4.43 -20.75
CA TRP A 168 32.38 4.29 -20.04
C TRP A 168 32.75 2.82 -19.76
N GLN A 169 32.10 1.88 -20.46
CA GLN A 169 32.31 0.42 -20.30
C GLN A 169 33.69 -0.06 -20.81
N ASP A 170 34.38 0.74 -21.63
CA ASP A 170 35.71 0.45 -22.19
C ASP A 170 36.88 0.99 -21.34
N SER A 171 36.65 1.51 -20.13
CA SER A 171 37.71 1.99 -19.24
C SER A 171 37.83 1.16 -17.96
N ASP A 172 39.07 1.00 -17.48
CA ASP A 172 39.46 0.47 -16.14
C ASP A 172 38.96 1.37 -14.97
N SER A 173 37.85 2.09 -15.16
CA SER A 173 37.33 3.15 -14.30
C SER A 173 36.13 2.74 -13.45
N MET A 174 35.75 1.46 -13.44
CA MET A 174 34.85 0.99 -12.37
C MET A 174 35.58 1.14 -11.04
N MET A 175 34.98 1.88 -10.10
CA MET A 175 35.54 2.04 -8.76
C MET A 175 35.84 0.65 -8.15
N PRO A 176 37.02 0.41 -7.57
CA PRO A 176 37.34 -0.81 -6.83
C PRO A 176 36.28 -1.07 -5.75
N ASP A 177 36.00 -2.34 -5.47
CA ASP A 177 34.94 -2.71 -4.52
C ASP A 177 35.18 -2.09 -3.13
N GLU A 178 36.43 -1.98 -2.69
CA GLU A 178 36.80 -1.35 -1.41
C GLU A 178 36.35 0.11 -1.32
N GLN A 179 36.27 0.81 -2.46
CA GLN A 179 35.82 2.21 -2.55
C GLN A 179 34.31 2.34 -2.72
N ARG A 180 33.58 1.24 -2.96
CA ARG A 180 32.12 1.25 -3.10
C ARG A 180 31.44 1.27 -1.74
N SER A 181 30.41 2.10 -1.64
CA SER A 181 29.48 2.11 -0.50
C SER A 181 28.79 0.75 -0.40
N VAL A 182 28.40 0.35 0.81
CA VAL A 182 27.60 -0.87 1.04
C VAL A 182 26.22 -0.51 1.59
N VAL A 183 25.18 -1.14 1.04
CA VAL A 183 23.78 -0.94 1.43
C VAL A 183 23.18 -2.28 1.88
N PHE A 184 22.81 -2.35 3.15
CA PHE A 184 22.10 -3.48 3.75
C PHE A 184 20.61 -3.31 3.57
N ILE A 185 19.92 -4.36 3.12
CA ILE A 185 18.47 -4.37 2.89
C ILE A 185 17.82 -5.66 3.38
N TRP A 186 16.51 -5.62 3.62
CA TRP A 186 15.71 -6.80 3.94
C TRP A 186 15.39 -7.64 2.68
N PRO A 187 14.94 -8.90 2.84
CA PRO A 187 14.60 -9.75 1.70
C PRO A 187 13.21 -9.41 1.11
N PHE A 188 12.33 -8.85 1.94
CA PHE A 188 10.96 -8.42 1.62
C PHE A 188 10.84 -6.91 1.28
N GLU A 189 11.95 -6.23 1.01
CA GLU A 189 11.92 -4.83 0.58
C GLU A 189 11.04 -4.58 -0.64
N HIS A 190 10.36 -3.44 -0.61
CA HIS A 190 9.67 -2.92 -1.79
C HIS A 190 10.67 -2.64 -2.91
N HIS A 191 10.28 -2.80 -4.17
CA HIS A 191 11.14 -2.52 -5.32
C HIS A 191 11.73 -1.10 -5.32
N SER A 192 11.00 -0.10 -4.81
CA SER A 192 11.51 1.26 -4.61
C SER A 192 12.72 1.33 -3.67
N ASN A 193 12.81 0.44 -2.69
CA ASN A 193 13.90 0.33 -1.73
C ASN A 193 14.85 -0.85 -2.03
N LYS A 194 14.91 -1.29 -3.30
CA LYS A 194 15.79 -2.39 -3.73
C LYS A 194 16.39 -2.19 -5.11
N LEU A 195 15.58 -1.87 -6.10
CA LEU A 195 16.06 -1.68 -7.47
C LEU A 195 16.99 -0.46 -7.59
N PRO A 196 16.66 0.73 -7.05
CA PRO A 196 17.55 1.88 -7.15
C PRO A 196 18.94 1.61 -6.58
N TRP A 197 19.03 0.99 -5.39
CA TRP A 197 20.31 0.60 -4.79
C TRP A 197 21.09 -0.41 -5.63
N ARG A 198 20.40 -1.35 -6.31
CA ARG A 198 21.03 -2.35 -7.18
C ARG A 198 21.56 -1.76 -8.49
N GLU A 199 20.83 -0.81 -9.09
CA GLU A 199 21.27 -0.06 -10.28
C GLU A 199 22.15 1.15 -9.90
N SER A 200 22.95 1.04 -8.83
CA SER A 200 23.83 2.10 -8.32
C SER A 200 25.27 1.61 -8.17
N ILE A 201 26.19 2.52 -7.81
CA ILE A 201 27.60 2.14 -7.55
C ILE A 201 27.80 1.39 -6.22
N ALA A 202 26.75 1.15 -5.44
CA ALA A 202 26.84 0.51 -4.13
C ALA A 202 26.74 -1.02 -4.18
N THR A 203 27.48 -1.70 -3.30
CA THR A 203 27.33 -3.13 -3.05
C THR A 203 26.06 -3.36 -2.22
N VAL A 204 25.06 -4.07 -2.76
CA VAL A 204 23.81 -4.38 -2.04
C VAL A 204 23.91 -5.74 -1.34
N VAL A 205 23.67 -5.76 -0.03
CA VAL A 205 23.73 -6.96 0.83
C VAL A 205 22.34 -7.23 1.40
N VAL A 206 21.79 -8.41 1.13
CA VAL A 206 20.49 -8.83 1.66
C VAL A 206 20.68 -9.59 2.97
N ILE A 207 20.08 -9.10 4.06
CA ILE A 207 20.05 -9.81 5.34
C ILE A 207 18.89 -10.83 5.31
N PRO A 208 19.08 -12.08 5.79
CA PRO A 208 18.01 -13.07 5.87
C PRO A 208 16.99 -12.75 6.97
N GLU A 209 15.85 -13.43 6.90
CA GLU A 209 14.90 -13.47 8.01
C GLU A 209 15.32 -14.54 9.02
N ASP A 210 14.95 -14.33 10.29
CA ASP A 210 14.94 -15.34 11.34
C ASP A 210 13.67 -16.23 11.29
N GLU A 211 13.54 -17.13 12.26
CA GLU A 211 12.39 -18.04 12.42
C GLU A 211 11.08 -17.28 12.72
N ASP A 212 11.19 -16.11 13.35
CA ASP A 212 10.06 -15.24 13.66
C ASP A 212 9.55 -14.46 12.42
N GLY A 213 10.32 -14.43 11.32
CA GLY A 213 10.04 -13.65 10.11
C GLY A 213 10.54 -12.20 10.17
N CYS A 214 11.30 -11.85 11.21
CA CYS A 214 12.00 -10.58 11.35
C CYS A 214 13.42 -10.67 10.75
N PRO A 215 14.12 -9.56 10.50
CA PRO A 215 15.52 -9.62 10.04
C PRO A 215 16.49 -10.12 11.11
N ASP A 216 17.40 -11.03 10.76
CA ASP A 216 18.38 -11.56 11.73
C ASP A 216 19.44 -10.51 12.11
N THR A 217 19.32 -10.00 13.34
CA THR A 217 20.27 -9.03 13.92
C THR A 217 21.70 -9.54 14.04
N LYS A 218 21.93 -10.85 14.24
CA LYS A 218 23.28 -11.42 14.37
C LYS A 218 23.97 -11.45 13.01
N VAL A 219 23.23 -11.79 11.95
CA VAL A 219 23.75 -11.76 10.57
C VAL A 219 24.02 -10.32 10.13
N LEU A 220 23.16 -9.36 10.52
CA LEU A 220 23.41 -7.94 10.29
C LEU A 220 24.68 -7.45 11.01
N GLU A 221 24.87 -7.74 12.29
CA GLU A 221 26.08 -7.36 13.06
C GLU A 221 27.36 -7.98 12.48
N ALA A 222 27.31 -9.25 12.08
CA ALA A 222 28.41 -9.93 11.40
C ALA A 222 28.75 -9.25 10.06
N LYS A 223 27.74 -8.92 9.24
CA LYS A 223 27.94 -8.25 7.94
C LYS A 223 28.39 -6.79 8.09
N LEU A 224 27.91 -6.05 9.08
CA LEU A 224 28.41 -4.71 9.42
C LEU A 224 29.90 -4.74 9.82
N SER A 225 30.33 -5.81 10.48
CA SER A 225 31.73 -6.03 10.86
C SER A 225 32.61 -6.48 9.69
N GLU A 226 32.07 -7.27 8.75
CA GLU A 226 32.73 -7.70 7.51
C GLU A 226 33.04 -6.51 6.59
N TYR A 227 32.09 -5.59 6.40
CA TYR A 227 32.26 -4.41 5.55
C TYR A 227 32.74 -3.15 6.31
N LYS A 228 33.37 -3.31 7.47
CA LYS A 228 33.82 -2.19 8.33
C LYS A 228 34.79 -1.21 7.66
N ASP A 229 35.52 -1.68 6.64
CA ASP A 229 36.56 -0.91 5.95
C ASP A 229 35.99 -0.14 4.73
N ARG A 230 34.69 -0.32 4.41
CA ARG A 230 34.01 0.45 3.36
C ARG A 230 33.79 1.91 3.78
N PRO A 231 33.92 2.87 2.84
CA PRO A 231 33.87 4.31 3.14
C PRO A 231 32.51 4.78 3.66
N MET A 232 31.43 4.13 3.21
CA MET A 232 30.06 4.41 3.65
C MET A 232 29.26 3.12 3.77
N ARG A 233 28.58 2.95 4.90
CA ARG A 233 27.65 1.85 5.21
C ARG A 233 26.26 2.44 5.42
N ILE A 234 25.25 1.84 4.82
CA ILE A 234 23.86 2.29 4.91
C ILE A 234 22.99 1.07 5.21
N GLY A 235 22.16 1.11 6.25
CA GLY A 235 20.99 0.24 6.36
C GLY A 235 19.79 0.97 5.75
N SER A 236 19.15 0.37 4.75
CA SER A 236 17.95 0.95 4.11
C SER A 236 16.80 -0.05 4.17
N PHE A 237 15.88 0.19 5.09
CA PHE A 237 15.05 -0.84 5.69
C PHE A 237 13.56 -0.46 5.70
N CYS A 238 12.66 -1.27 5.14
CA CYS A 238 11.23 -1.01 5.30
C CYS A 238 10.81 -1.21 6.77
N ALA A 239 10.06 -0.26 7.34
CA ALA A 239 9.57 -0.34 8.71
C ALA A 239 8.39 -1.31 8.88
N GLY A 240 7.78 -1.77 7.78
CA GLY A 240 6.77 -2.81 7.75
C GLY A 240 6.74 -3.51 6.39
N SER A 241 6.64 -4.83 6.40
CA SER A 241 6.63 -5.67 5.19
C SER A 241 5.34 -5.49 4.40
N ASN A 242 5.36 -5.04 3.16
CA ASN A 242 4.17 -4.83 2.31
C ASN A 242 3.46 -6.13 1.83
N VAL A 243 3.78 -7.27 2.47
CA VAL A 243 3.34 -8.63 2.15
C VAL A 243 2.86 -9.37 3.39
N THR A 244 3.74 -9.54 4.38
CA THR A 244 3.41 -10.18 5.67
C THR A 244 2.87 -9.19 6.69
N GLU A 245 3.19 -7.91 6.50
CA GLU A 245 2.63 -6.77 7.22
C GLU A 245 3.03 -6.74 8.72
N ILE A 246 4.06 -7.55 9.03
CA ILE A 246 4.86 -7.49 10.25
C ILE A 246 5.59 -6.14 10.28
N CYS A 247 5.36 -5.39 11.36
CA CYS A 247 6.05 -4.17 11.72
C CYS A 247 7.41 -4.51 12.33
N ILE A 248 8.44 -3.82 11.86
CA ILE A 248 9.80 -3.94 12.39
C ILE A 248 10.00 -2.87 13.45
N ASP A 249 10.55 -3.27 14.60
CA ASP A 249 11.05 -2.32 15.61
C ASP A 249 12.24 -1.54 15.04
N ALA A 250 11.96 -0.41 14.37
CA ALA A 250 12.95 0.43 13.75
C ALA A 250 13.98 0.96 14.77
N LYS A 251 13.57 1.21 16.03
CA LYS A 251 14.48 1.70 17.09
C LYS A 251 15.54 0.66 17.44
N LYS A 252 15.19 -0.63 17.48
CA LYS A 252 16.14 -1.75 17.67
C LYS A 252 17.28 -1.73 16.64
N TYR A 253 16.97 -1.49 15.36
CA TYR A 253 17.98 -1.47 14.28
C TYR A 253 18.69 -0.11 14.19
N ALA A 254 17.99 0.99 14.47
CA ALA A 254 18.60 2.32 14.61
C ALA A 254 19.69 2.30 15.69
N ARG A 255 19.47 1.63 16.84
CA ARG A 255 20.49 1.47 17.90
C ARG A 255 21.71 0.63 17.51
N LEU A 256 21.63 -0.17 16.45
CA LEU A 256 22.74 -1.04 16.02
C LEU A 256 23.65 -0.36 14.99
N LEU A 257 23.10 0.35 14.01
CA LEU A 257 23.86 0.89 12.87
C LEU A 257 24.95 1.92 13.25
N PRO A 258 24.72 2.92 14.12
CA PRO A 258 25.73 3.91 14.52
C PRO A 258 26.95 3.29 15.20
N LYS A 259 26.78 2.15 15.91
CA LYS A 259 27.87 1.41 16.57
C LYS A 259 28.89 0.86 15.56
N HIS A 260 28.46 0.66 14.32
CA HIS A 260 29.29 0.26 13.19
C HIS A 260 29.51 1.41 12.18
N ASN A 261 29.32 2.67 12.59
CA ASN A 261 29.44 3.86 11.75
C ASN A 261 28.66 3.75 10.42
N ALA A 262 27.42 3.25 10.52
CA ALA A 262 26.49 3.08 9.41
C ALA A 262 25.26 3.96 9.57
N LEU A 263 24.73 4.47 8.45
CA LEU A 263 23.54 5.32 8.41
C LEU A 263 22.25 4.48 8.46
N ALA A 264 21.26 4.94 9.22
CA ALA A 264 19.97 4.28 9.44
C ALA A 264 18.83 4.96 8.67
N PHE A 265 18.45 4.37 7.53
CA PHE A 265 17.34 4.84 6.70
C PHE A 265 16.15 3.88 6.76
N PHE A 266 14.93 4.41 6.93
CA PHE A 266 13.72 3.58 6.99
C PHE A 266 12.63 3.97 5.98
N ASP A 267 12.09 3.00 5.25
CA ASP A 267 10.92 3.16 4.38
C ASP A 267 9.62 2.93 5.16
N PHE A 268 8.91 4.02 5.45
CA PHE A 268 7.60 4.03 6.12
C PHE A 268 6.43 4.12 5.11
N ALA A 269 6.66 3.90 3.82
CA ALA A 269 5.58 3.88 2.83
C ALA A 269 4.61 2.70 2.98
N GLY A 270 4.95 1.66 3.74
CA GLY A 270 4.01 0.57 4.06
C GLY A 270 3.03 0.95 5.17
N ASN A 271 3.58 1.35 6.32
CA ASN A 271 2.90 1.42 7.61
C ASN A 271 2.78 2.83 8.22
N GLY A 272 3.47 3.85 7.67
CA GLY A 272 3.55 5.19 8.27
C GLY A 272 2.22 5.95 8.37
N ALA A 273 1.17 5.51 7.66
CA ALA A 273 -0.19 6.02 7.83
C ALA A 273 -0.84 5.58 9.16
N TYR A 274 -0.29 4.55 9.80
CA TYR A 274 -0.87 3.84 10.95
C TYR A 274 0.01 3.95 12.20
N VAL A 275 1.32 3.69 12.06
CA VAL A 275 2.26 3.63 13.18
C VAL A 275 2.72 5.01 13.66
N ASP A 276 3.28 5.04 14.86
CA ASP A 276 4.03 6.18 15.36
C ASP A 276 5.45 6.21 14.77
N ILE A 277 5.98 7.41 14.51
CA ILE A 277 7.31 7.59 13.91
C ILE A 277 8.06 8.63 14.73
N ASP A 278 9.20 8.22 15.26
CA ASP A 278 10.02 9.01 16.18
C ASP A 278 11.43 9.17 15.59
N MET A 279 11.71 10.33 15.00
CA MET A 279 12.99 10.62 14.35
C MET A 279 14.09 10.99 15.36
N ASP A 280 13.76 11.79 16.38
CA ASP A 280 14.68 12.28 17.40
C ASP A 280 14.34 11.68 18.77
N ALA A 281 14.56 10.37 18.89
CA ALA A 281 14.26 9.60 20.09
C ALA A 281 15.02 10.12 21.32
N GLU A 282 14.45 9.92 22.53
CA GLU A 282 15.06 10.34 23.80
C GLU A 282 16.49 9.76 23.99
N ASN A 283 16.73 8.56 23.47
CA ASN A 283 18.06 8.00 23.31
C ASN A 283 18.56 8.28 21.89
N GLU A 284 19.59 9.11 21.75
CA GLU A 284 20.15 9.51 20.45
C GLU A 284 20.69 8.32 19.62
N GLU A 285 21.07 7.20 20.26
CA GLU A 285 21.41 5.97 19.51
C GLU A 285 20.21 5.40 18.72
N GLU A 286 18.97 5.68 19.12
CA GLU A 286 17.75 5.19 18.46
C GLU A 286 17.22 6.17 17.40
N SER A 287 17.80 7.36 17.28
CA SER A 287 17.38 8.40 16.34
C SER A 287 17.74 8.08 14.89
N MET A 288 16.73 8.05 14.02
CA MET A 288 16.86 7.65 12.62
C MET A 288 17.59 8.72 11.79
N ASP A 289 18.45 8.31 10.84
CA ASP A 289 19.20 9.26 10.01
C ASP A 289 18.35 9.82 8.85
N ALA A 290 17.49 8.99 8.25
CA ALA A 290 16.49 9.42 7.29
C ALA A 290 15.27 8.50 7.23
N ILE A 291 14.14 9.03 6.77
CA ILE A 291 12.95 8.25 6.44
C ILE A 291 12.35 8.63 5.09
N PHE A 292 11.76 7.64 4.44
CA PHE A 292 11.07 7.76 3.17
C PHE A 292 9.59 7.48 3.35
N MET A 293 8.72 8.32 2.80
CA MET A 293 7.28 8.16 2.94
C MET A 293 6.50 8.46 1.66
N SER A 294 5.32 7.84 1.60
CA SER A 294 4.32 8.03 0.54
C SER A 294 3.00 8.54 1.13
N PRO A 295 2.87 9.86 1.40
CA PRO A 295 1.67 10.41 2.02
C PRO A 295 0.38 10.17 1.22
N HIS A 296 0.46 9.82 -0.08
CA HIS A 296 -0.72 9.42 -0.87
C HIS A 296 -1.47 8.20 -0.32
N LYS A 297 -0.86 7.40 0.57
CA LYS A 297 -1.50 6.28 1.27
C LYS A 297 -2.27 6.67 2.52
N PHE A 298 -2.04 7.88 3.04
CA PHE A 298 -2.80 8.41 4.17
C PHE A 298 -4.21 8.77 3.69
N ILE A 299 -5.19 8.72 4.59
CA ILE A 299 -6.54 9.20 4.27
C ILE A 299 -6.50 10.73 4.04
N GLY A 300 -7.14 11.21 2.97
CA GLY A 300 -6.96 12.57 2.45
C GLY A 300 -5.66 12.81 1.66
N GLY A 301 -4.74 11.83 1.65
CA GLY A 301 -3.42 11.91 1.04
C GLY A 301 -3.31 11.93 -0.49
N PRO A 302 -4.26 11.44 -1.31
CA PRO A 302 -4.10 11.49 -2.77
C PRO A 302 -3.80 12.90 -3.30
N GLY A 303 -2.84 13.00 -4.22
CA GLY A 303 -2.29 14.27 -4.68
C GLY A 303 -1.19 14.90 -3.80
N CYS A 304 -0.79 14.24 -2.71
CA CYS A 304 0.39 14.61 -1.91
C CYS A 304 1.72 14.37 -2.64
N SER A 305 2.75 15.09 -2.20
CA SER A 305 4.13 14.90 -2.63
C SER A 305 4.77 13.74 -1.87
N GLY A 306 5.76 13.09 -2.48
CA GLY A 306 6.71 12.24 -1.76
C GLY A 306 7.44 13.02 -0.67
N LEU A 307 7.80 12.33 0.41
CA LEU A 307 8.35 12.95 1.60
C LEU A 307 9.65 12.27 2.00
N LEU A 308 10.71 13.07 2.13
CA LEU A 308 12.02 12.70 2.64
C LEU A 308 12.31 13.55 3.87
N VAL A 309 12.53 12.93 5.02
CA VAL A 309 13.00 13.62 6.23
C VAL A 309 14.35 13.03 6.61
N ALA A 310 15.38 13.86 6.75
CA ALA A 310 16.75 13.40 6.94
C ALA A 310 17.59 14.36 7.80
N LYS A 311 18.57 13.85 8.55
CA LYS A 311 19.49 14.68 9.36
C LYS A 311 20.23 15.68 8.47
N ARG A 312 20.32 16.94 8.92
CA ARG A 312 20.99 18.04 8.19
C ARG A 312 22.45 17.73 7.89
N SER A 313 23.11 16.95 8.75
CA SER A 313 24.50 16.51 8.60
C SER A 313 24.78 15.67 7.34
N ILE A 314 23.75 15.09 6.71
CA ILE A 314 23.85 14.33 5.45
C ILE A 314 24.00 15.28 4.25
N PHE A 315 23.52 16.53 4.36
CA PHE A 315 23.52 17.50 3.26
C PHE A 315 24.76 18.38 3.28
N ASP A 316 25.67 18.16 2.32
CA ASP A 316 26.88 18.95 2.14
C ASP A 316 26.58 20.28 1.44
N SER A 317 26.39 21.35 2.21
CA SER A 317 26.13 22.71 1.69
C SER A 317 27.29 23.33 0.90
N SER A 318 28.49 22.73 0.93
CA SER A 318 29.63 23.17 0.12
C SER A 318 29.56 22.67 -1.34
N LYS A 319 28.83 21.58 -1.60
CA LYS A 319 28.71 20.95 -2.93
C LYS A 319 27.43 21.35 -3.66
N THR A 320 27.49 21.42 -4.99
CA THR A 320 26.33 21.68 -5.87
C THR A 320 25.11 20.83 -5.47
N PRO A 321 23.89 21.39 -5.40
CA PRO A 321 22.67 20.62 -5.12
C PRO A 321 22.47 19.49 -6.12
N THR A 322 21.69 18.46 -5.76
CA THR A 322 21.52 17.28 -6.62
C THR A 322 20.89 17.59 -7.98
N PHE A 323 20.13 18.69 -8.04
CA PHE A 323 19.54 19.21 -9.27
C PHE A 323 19.50 20.74 -9.19
N PRO A 324 20.50 21.46 -9.71
CA PRO A 324 20.53 22.92 -9.67
C PRO A 324 19.49 23.51 -10.62
N GLY A 325 18.72 24.48 -10.13
CA GLY A 325 17.66 25.14 -10.91
C GLY A 325 17.19 26.45 -10.29
N GLY A 326 16.17 27.08 -10.89
CA GLY A 326 15.53 28.27 -10.31
C GLY A 326 15.03 28.00 -8.89
N GLY A 327 15.14 28.99 -8.00
CA GLY A 327 14.77 28.84 -6.58
C GLY A 327 15.86 28.27 -5.68
N THR A 328 16.84 27.53 -6.20
CA THR A 328 17.94 26.91 -5.40
C THR A 328 19.09 27.87 -5.03
N VAL A 329 19.00 29.14 -5.44
CA VAL A 329 20.11 30.09 -5.54
C VAL A 329 19.70 31.48 -5.06
N PRO A 330 20.38 32.09 -4.06
CA PRO A 330 20.22 33.51 -3.77
C PRO A 330 20.87 34.41 -4.84
N PHE A 331 21.86 33.92 -5.58
CA PHE A 331 22.58 34.72 -6.59
C PHE A 331 23.10 33.87 -7.75
N VAL A 332 22.89 34.34 -8.99
CA VAL A 332 23.49 33.80 -10.22
C VAL A 332 23.96 34.96 -11.09
N SER A 333 25.14 34.79 -11.70
CA SER A 333 25.73 35.69 -12.68
C SER A 333 26.25 34.89 -13.88
N THR A 334 26.73 35.57 -14.90
CA THR A 334 27.39 34.96 -16.08
C THR A 334 28.63 34.12 -15.73
N TRP A 335 29.24 34.33 -14.55
CA TRP A 335 30.54 33.73 -14.19
C TRP A 335 30.49 32.81 -12.97
N THR A 336 29.51 32.99 -12.08
CA THR A 336 29.41 32.26 -10.81
C THR A 336 28.00 32.29 -10.24
N GLN A 337 27.73 31.35 -9.35
CA GLN A 337 26.47 31.15 -8.66
C GLN A 337 26.72 30.83 -7.18
N VAL A 338 25.81 31.27 -6.32
CA VAL A 338 25.75 30.90 -4.91
C VAL A 338 24.45 30.12 -4.72
N TYR A 339 24.54 28.96 -4.08
CA TYR A 339 23.39 28.10 -3.75
C TYR A 339 22.90 28.36 -2.32
N GLU A 340 21.62 28.10 -2.07
CA GLU A 340 21.00 28.29 -0.77
C GLU A 340 21.64 27.46 0.35
N ALA A 341 21.73 28.03 1.55
CA ALA A 341 22.33 27.35 2.71
C ALA A 341 21.37 26.32 3.34
N SER A 342 20.07 26.60 3.30
CA SER A 342 19.02 25.69 3.79
C SER A 342 18.86 24.51 2.83
N ALA A 343 18.95 23.28 3.33
CA ALA A 343 18.76 22.06 2.54
C ALA A 343 17.39 22.05 1.84
N GLU A 344 16.34 22.55 2.50
CA GLU A 344 14.97 22.57 2.00
C GLU A 344 14.74 23.49 0.80
N THR A 345 15.52 24.56 0.68
CA THR A 345 15.46 25.46 -0.48
C THR A 345 16.50 25.09 -1.52
N ARG A 346 17.68 24.63 -1.08
CA ARG A 346 18.77 24.15 -1.93
C ARG A 346 18.37 22.96 -2.81
N GLU A 347 17.59 22.05 -2.25
CA GLU A 347 17.25 20.78 -2.89
C GLU A 347 15.87 20.75 -3.57
N ASP A 348 15.09 21.83 -3.48
CA ASP A 348 13.76 21.97 -4.08
C ASP A 348 13.80 22.95 -5.28
N ALA A 349 14.11 22.40 -6.45
CA ALA A 349 14.44 23.17 -7.64
C ALA A 349 13.25 23.36 -8.61
N GLY A 350 13.06 24.58 -9.08
CA GLY A 350 11.92 24.99 -9.91
C GLY A 350 10.72 25.41 -9.06
N THR A 351 9.52 25.43 -9.65
CA THR A 351 8.29 25.60 -8.87
C THR A 351 7.98 24.28 -8.18
N PRO A 352 7.92 24.24 -6.84
CA PRO A 352 7.70 23.00 -6.10
C PRO A 352 6.24 22.54 -6.19
N GLY A 353 5.97 21.33 -5.71
CA GLY A 353 4.62 20.81 -5.53
C GLY A 353 3.85 21.52 -4.40
N ILE A 354 3.56 22.81 -4.53
CA ILE A 354 2.98 23.68 -3.48
C ILE A 354 1.72 23.06 -2.86
N ILE A 355 0.68 22.80 -3.67
CA ILE A 355 -0.57 22.19 -3.19
C ILE A 355 -0.34 20.76 -2.69
N GLN A 356 0.63 20.05 -3.28
CA GLN A 356 0.98 18.69 -2.87
C GLN A 356 1.58 18.68 -1.45
N ALA A 357 2.43 19.66 -1.11
CA ALA A 357 3.00 19.85 0.22
C ALA A 357 1.94 20.26 1.25
N ILE A 358 1.04 21.19 0.91
CA ILE A 358 -0.09 21.59 1.78
C ILE A 358 -0.99 20.38 2.07
N ARG A 359 -1.30 19.55 1.05
CA ARG A 359 -2.02 18.29 1.22
C ARG A 359 -1.30 17.32 2.17
N CYS A 360 0.04 17.21 2.09
CA CYS A 360 0.80 16.38 3.04
C CYS A 360 0.54 16.82 4.48
N GLY A 361 0.69 18.12 4.78
CA GLY A 361 0.45 18.66 6.12
C GLY A 361 -0.94 18.32 6.65
N LEU A 362 -1.98 18.51 5.82
CA LEU A 362 -3.36 18.17 6.18
C LEU A 362 -3.57 16.67 6.42
N ALA A 363 -3.00 15.79 5.58
CA ALA A 363 -3.10 14.34 5.76
C ALA A 363 -2.45 13.86 7.07
N PHE A 364 -1.33 14.48 7.47
CA PHE A 364 -0.72 14.26 8.79
C PHE A 364 -1.61 14.79 9.93
N GLN A 365 -2.25 15.97 9.80
CA GLN A 365 -3.23 16.42 10.82
C GLN A 365 -4.39 15.44 11.02
N VAL A 366 -4.87 14.78 9.95
CA VAL A 366 -5.95 13.79 10.07
C VAL A 366 -5.49 12.52 10.80
N LYS A 367 -4.23 12.09 10.64
CA LYS A 367 -3.64 11.01 11.47
C LYS A 367 -3.54 11.44 12.94
N GLU A 368 -2.97 12.61 13.21
CA GLU A 368 -2.81 13.15 14.56
C GLU A 368 -4.14 13.34 15.31
N LEU A 369 -5.21 13.70 14.61
CA LEU A 369 -6.56 13.86 15.18
C LEU A 369 -7.11 12.54 15.76
N VAL A 370 -6.71 11.39 15.22
CA VAL A 370 -7.10 10.06 15.72
C VAL A 370 -6.07 9.53 16.73
N GLY A 371 -4.78 9.78 16.47
CA GLY A 371 -3.65 9.37 17.28
C GLY A 371 -3.17 7.94 16.99
N SER A 372 -1.85 7.76 16.82
CA SER A 372 -1.21 6.48 16.46
C SER A 372 -1.62 5.32 17.38
N GLN A 373 -1.63 5.56 18.71
CA GLN A 373 -2.02 4.55 19.71
C GLN A 373 -3.47 4.07 19.57
N ARG A 374 -4.38 4.94 19.15
CA ARG A 374 -5.79 4.58 18.93
C ARG A 374 -5.97 3.80 17.64
N ILE A 375 -5.26 4.19 16.58
CA ILE A 375 -5.20 3.45 15.32
C ILE A 375 -4.72 2.02 15.58
N GLU A 376 -3.58 1.89 16.27
CA GLU A 376 -2.98 0.61 16.63
C GLU A 376 -3.92 -0.28 17.47
N ALA A 377 -4.62 0.28 18.46
CA ALA A 377 -5.57 -0.49 19.27
C ALA A 377 -6.73 -1.06 18.45
N ILE A 378 -7.29 -0.29 17.52
CA ILE A 378 -8.37 -0.73 16.62
C ILE A 378 -7.85 -1.76 15.62
N GLU A 379 -6.64 -1.55 15.09
CA GLU A 379 -6.03 -2.49 14.14
C GLU A 379 -5.72 -3.85 14.80
N ARG A 380 -5.27 -3.86 16.06
CA ARG A 380 -5.14 -5.09 16.86
C ARG A 380 -6.47 -5.85 17.01
N GLU A 381 -7.60 -5.16 17.15
CA GLU A 381 -8.93 -5.79 17.20
C GLU A 381 -9.34 -6.40 15.85
N TYR A 382 -9.16 -5.66 14.75
CA TYR A 382 -9.50 -6.15 13.41
C TYR A 382 -8.59 -7.30 12.95
N CYS A 383 -7.31 -7.30 13.33
CA CYS A 383 -6.42 -8.44 13.16
C CYS A 383 -6.95 -9.70 13.88
N LYS A 384 -7.40 -9.59 15.13
CA LYS A 384 -7.99 -10.71 15.89
C LYS A 384 -9.25 -11.25 15.21
N MET A 385 -10.16 -10.36 14.78
CA MET A 385 -11.37 -10.74 14.05
C MET A 385 -11.03 -11.50 12.77
N ALA A 386 -10.17 -10.93 11.92
CA ALA A 386 -9.79 -11.52 10.64
C ALA A 386 -9.06 -12.86 10.80
N PHE A 387 -8.11 -13.00 11.74
CA PHE A 387 -7.48 -14.28 12.03
C PHE A 387 -8.49 -15.33 12.50
N SER A 388 -9.38 -14.98 13.44
CA SER A 388 -10.39 -15.92 13.96
C SER A 388 -11.34 -16.48 12.89
N LYS A 389 -11.53 -15.79 11.76
CA LYS A 389 -12.32 -16.29 10.61
C LYS A 389 -11.46 -16.97 9.55
N LEU A 390 -10.32 -16.39 9.17
CA LEU A 390 -9.52 -16.87 8.04
C LEU A 390 -8.66 -18.09 8.39
N GLU A 391 -8.14 -18.19 9.62
CA GLU A 391 -7.36 -19.34 10.08
C GLU A 391 -8.21 -20.61 10.16
N ASN A 392 -9.48 -20.47 10.56
CA ASN A 392 -10.46 -21.57 10.61
C ASN A 392 -10.85 -22.14 9.22
N SER A 393 -10.29 -21.63 8.12
CA SER A 393 -10.59 -22.08 6.76
C SER A 393 -9.41 -22.83 6.13
N ASP A 394 -9.48 -24.17 6.07
CA ASP A 394 -8.50 -25.07 5.41
C ASP A 394 -8.12 -24.70 3.94
N LYS A 395 -8.88 -23.79 3.34
CA LYS A 395 -8.76 -23.36 1.94
C LYS A 395 -8.12 -21.98 1.78
N VAL A 396 -8.01 -21.18 2.84
CA VAL A 396 -7.35 -19.87 2.79
C VAL A 396 -5.90 -20.04 3.22
N GLU A 397 -4.98 -19.61 2.36
CA GLU A 397 -3.54 -19.68 2.61
C GLU A 397 -3.02 -18.25 2.84
N LEU A 398 -2.78 -17.90 4.10
CA LEU A 398 -2.25 -16.60 4.50
C LEU A 398 -0.73 -16.54 4.23
N MET A 399 -0.30 -15.54 3.45
CA MET A 399 1.10 -15.43 3.01
C MET A 399 1.98 -14.97 4.18
N GLY A 400 2.95 -15.80 4.58
CA GLY A 400 3.83 -15.57 5.74
C GLY A 400 3.41 -16.27 7.02
N SER A 401 2.32 -17.04 7.01
CA SER A 401 1.84 -17.82 8.18
C SER A 401 2.78 -18.93 8.64
N ASP A 402 3.87 -19.17 7.90
CA ASP A 402 5.00 -20.03 8.26
C ASP A 402 5.94 -19.40 9.31
N ARG A 403 5.77 -18.13 9.66
CA ARG A 403 6.68 -17.36 10.53
C ARG A 403 6.15 -17.17 11.94
N GLY A 404 7.04 -17.28 12.94
CA GLY A 404 6.71 -17.28 14.37
C GLY A 404 5.86 -16.10 14.82
N THR A 405 6.17 -14.88 14.36
CA THR A 405 5.43 -13.66 14.72
C THR A 405 4.27 -13.30 13.80
N TYR A 406 3.92 -14.14 12.81
CA TYR A 406 2.87 -13.78 11.84
C TYR A 406 1.50 -13.52 12.50
N PHE A 407 1.18 -14.32 13.53
CA PHE A 407 -0.05 -14.21 14.31
C PHE A 407 0.10 -13.28 15.53
N ASP A 408 1.26 -12.63 15.71
CA ASP A 408 1.45 -11.59 16.72
C ASP A 408 0.71 -10.31 16.27
N VAL A 409 -0.50 -10.15 16.78
CA VAL A 409 -1.38 -9.01 16.51
C VAL A 409 -0.80 -7.68 16.99
N ASP A 410 0.14 -7.70 17.94
CA ASP A 410 0.76 -6.48 18.49
C ASP A 410 1.93 -5.99 17.62
N ARG A 411 2.36 -6.77 16.62
CA ARG A 411 3.49 -6.47 15.73
C ARG A 411 3.11 -6.39 14.26
N ARG A 412 1.86 -6.08 13.92
CA ARG A 412 1.42 -6.00 12.51
C ARG A 412 0.31 -4.98 12.26
N VAL A 413 0.30 -4.45 11.05
CA VAL A 413 -0.85 -3.67 10.52
C VAL A 413 -1.91 -4.60 9.94
N THR A 414 -3.13 -4.10 9.80
CA THR A 414 -4.35 -4.84 9.39
C THR A 414 -4.44 -5.16 7.89
N ILE A 415 -3.35 -5.64 7.31
CA ILE A 415 -3.30 -6.00 5.91
C ILE A 415 -3.08 -7.52 5.81
N MET A 416 -3.89 -8.15 4.96
CA MET A 416 -3.89 -9.61 4.76
C MET A 416 -3.60 -9.93 3.30
N SER A 417 -2.42 -10.50 3.05
CA SER A 417 -2.07 -11.13 1.77
C SER A 417 -2.46 -12.60 1.83
N PHE A 418 -3.28 -13.07 0.90
CA PHE A 418 -3.82 -14.43 0.92
C PHE A 418 -3.97 -15.04 -0.47
N ASN A 419 -3.94 -16.37 -0.50
CA ASN A 419 -4.30 -17.20 -1.65
C ASN A 419 -5.46 -18.13 -1.28
N ILE A 420 -6.20 -18.61 -2.28
CA ILE A 420 -7.31 -19.55 -2.08
C ILE A 420 -6.96 -20.87 -2.76
N ARG A 421 -6.86 -21.93 -1.96
CA ARG A 421 -6.64 -23.30 -2.40
C ARG A 421 -7.91 -23.90 -2.97
N SER A 422 -7.80 -24.55 -4.11
CA SER A 422 -8.93 -25.25 -4.71
C SER A 422 -9.08 -26.67 -4.16
N HIS A 423 -10.32 -27.09 -3.99
CA HIS A 423 -10.70 -28.46 -3.67
C HIS A 423 -10.59 -29.40 -4.89
N ILE A 424 -10.45 -28.83 -6.10
CA ILE A 424 -10.28 -29.60 -7.34
C ILE A 424 -8.87 -30.19 -7.33
N ARG A 425 -8.79 -31.53 -7.37
CA ARG A 425 -7.51 -32.23 -7.48
C ARG A 425 -7.03 -32.21 -8.93
N SER A 426 -5.74 -31.95 -9.13
CA SER A 426 -5.15 -31.99 -10.46
C SER A 426 -5.34 -33.38 -11.07
N SER A 427 -5.88 -33.41 -12.29
CA SER A 427 -5.99 -34.64 -13.07
C SER A 427 -4.69 -34.97 -13.82
N LEU A 428 -3.64 -34.15 -13.63
CA LEU A 428 -2.34 -34.29 -14.26
C LEU A 428 -1.42 -35.15 -13.39
N LYS A 429 -1.03 -36.31 -13.91
CA LYS A 429 0.16 -36.99 -13.43
C LYS A 429 1.37 -36.28 -14.07
N PRO A 430 2.37 -35.79 -13.30
CA PRO A 430 3.60 -35.29 -13.89
C PRO A 430 4.26 -36.43 -14.69
N ILE A 431 4.49 -36.20 -15.98
CA ILE A 431 5.09 -37.18 -16.87
C ILE A 431 6.60 -37.16 -16.61
N GLY A 432 7.14 -38.21 -15.98
CA GLY A 432 8.58 -38.41 -15.85
C GLY A 432 9.11 -38.73 -14.45
N LEU A 433 8.32 -38.59 -13.38
CA LEU A 433 8.75 -38.94 -12.02
C LEU A 433 8.08 -40.21 -11.48
N ASN A 434 8.83 -40.91 -10.61
CA ASN A 434 8.35 -42.07 -9.85
C ASN A 434 7.16 -41.70 -8.95
N ARG A 435 6.37 -42.73 -8.58
CA ARG A 435 5.04 -42.65 -7.92
C ARG A 435 4.99 -42.01 -6.51
N ALA A 436 6.00 -41.25 -6.09
CA ALA A 436 6.13 -40.67 -4.75
C ALA A 436 6.21 -39.13 -4.74
N ALA A 437 6.08 -38.45 -5.88
CA ALA A 437 6.01 -36.98 -5.92
C ALA A 437 4.63 -36.48 -5.42
N SER A 438 4.65 -35.45 -4.57
CA SER A 438 3.45 -34.78 -4.05
C SER A 438 2.58 -34.20 -5.16
N THR A 439 1.25 -34.26 -5.01
CA THR A 439 0.33 -33.57 -5.93
C THR A 439 0.58 -32.06 -5.93
N PRO A 440 0.63 -31.40 -7.11
CA PRO A 440 0.92 -29.97 -7.20
C PRO A 440 -0.17 -29.14 -6.51
N ARG A 441 0.25 -28.05 -5.86
CA ARG A 441 -0.65 -27.11 -5.18
C ARG A 441 -1.51 -26.37 -6.22
N MET A 442 -2.83 -26.62 -6.20
CA MET A 442 -3.80 -25.92 -7.05
C MET A 442 -4.42 -24.73 -6.31
N LEU A 443 -4.18 -23.53 -6.83
CA LEU A 443 -4.70 -22.26 -6.29
C LEU A 443 -5.63 -21.59 -7.31
N PHE A 444 -6.59 -20.79 -6.86
CA PHE A 444 -7.28 -19.86 -7.75
C PHE A 444 -6.37 -18.69 -8.12
N HIS A 445 -6.46 -18.22 -9.35
CA HIS A 445 -5.69 -17.06 -9.79
C HIS A 445 -6.08 -15.82 -8.95
N PRO A 446 -5.13 -15.03 -8.43
CA PRO A 446 -5.46 -13.92 -7.54
C PRO A 446 -6.34 -12.86 -8.22
N ASN A 447 -6.15 -12.62 -9.52
CA ASN A 447 -7.01 -11.69 -10.29
C ASN A 447 -8.45 -12.23 -10.46
N PHE A 448 -8.67 -13.54 -10.44
CA PHE A 448 -10.02 -14.13 -10.44
C PHE A 448 -10.71 -13.95 -9.08
N VAL A 449 -9.96 -14.13 -7.98
CA VAL A 449 -10.46 -13.87 -6.61
C VAL A 449 -10.89 -12.40 -6.48
N VAL A 450 -10.06 -11.46 -6.95
CA VAL A 450 -10.39 -10.03 -6.93
C VAL A 450 -11.54 -9.67 -7.87
N ALA A 451 -11.65 -10.31 -9.05
CA ALA A 451 -12.80 -10.12 -9.94
C ALA A 451 -14.13 -10.53 -9.27
N ILE A 452 -14.15 -11.65 -8.53
CA ILE A 452 -15.35 -12.05 -7.78
C ILE A 452 -15.64 -11.09 -6.61
N LEU A 453 -14.61 -10.66 -5.86
CA LEU A 453 -14.76 -9.68 -4.79
C LEU A 453 -15.42 -8.40 -5.31
N ASN A 454 -14.99 -7.90 -6.48
CA ASN A 454 -15.62 -6.76 -7.15
C ASN A 454 -17.05 -7.07 -7.62
N ASP A 455 -17.23 -8.12 -8.42
CA ASP A 455 -18.47 -8.34 -9.17
C ASP A 455 -19.63 -8.84 -8.30
N VAL A 456 -19.35 -9.66 -7.29
CA VAL A 456 -20.41 -10.25 -6.44
C VAL A 456 -20.68 -9.37 -5.23
N TYR A 457 -19.63 -8.83 -4.59
CA TYR A 457 -19.70 -8.15 -3.30
C TYR A 457 -19.49 -6.63 -3.36
N GLY A 458 -18.90 -6.11 -4.44
CA GLY A 458 -18.48 -4.71 -4.55
C GLY A 458 -17.15 -4.38 -3.86
N ILE A 459 -16.45 -5.39 -3.34
CA ILE A 459 -15.19 -5.25 -2.58
C ILE A 459 -14.03 -4.99 -3.56
N GLN A 460 -13.40 -3.83 -3.40
CA GLN A 460 -12.23 -3.41 -4.15
C GLN A 460 -10.97 -3.86 -3.41
N ALA A 461 -10.46 -5.04 -3.80
CA ALA A 461 -9.20 -5.61 -3.34
C ALA A 461 -8.13 -5.50 -4.42
N ARG A 462 -6.88 -5.86 -4.11
CA ARG A 462 -5.77 -5.85 -5.08
C ARG A 462 -5.15 -7.23 -5.26
N SER A 463 -4.69 -7.51 -6.47
CA SER A 463 -4.03 -8.75 -6.85
C SER A 463 -2.71 -8.49 -7.58
N GLY A 464 -1.83 -9.50 -7.62
CA GLY A 464 -0.58 -9.46 -8.38
C GLY A 464 0.58 -8.65 -7.76
N CYS A 465 0.43 -8.16 -6.52
CA CYS A 465 1.42 -7.30 -5.82
C CYS A 465 2.84 -7.88 -5.74
N SER A 466 2.95 -9.18 -5.51
CA SER A 466 4.12 -10.06 -5.71
C SER A 466 5.20 -9.57 -6.68
N LEU A 467 5.08 -9.86 -7.99
CA LEU A 467 6.13 -9.59 -8.98
C LEU A 467 6.31 -8.11 -9.36
N GLN A 468 5.36 -7.24 -9.00
CA GLN A 468 5.42 -5.81 -9.33
C GLN A 468 6.07 -4.97 -8.22
N CYS A 469 5.99 -5.43 -6.97
CA CYS A 469 6.40 -4.66 -5.79
C CYS A 469 7.36 -5.39 -4.84
N ALA A 470 7.34 -6.73 -4.78
CA ALA A 470 8.11 -7.56 -3.83
C ALA A 470 8.58 -8.87 -4.47
N GLY A 471 9.04 -8.81 -5.73
CA GLY A 471 9.29 -9.98 -6.59
C GLY A 471 10.24 -11.03 -5.99
N PRO A 472 11.42 -10.66 -5.46
CA PRO A 472 12.33 -11.60 -4.82
C PRO A 472 11.70 -12.32 -3.62
N TYR A 473 10.82 -11.64 -2.89
CA TYR A 473 10.15 -12.23 -1.73
C TYR A 473 9.04 -13.19 -2.13
N ALA A 474 8.31 -12.89 -3.21
CA ALA A 474 7.37 -13.85 -3.80
C ALA A 474 8.08 -15.16 -4.21
N HIS A 475 9.29 -15.09 -4.77
CA HIS A 475 10.06 -16.30 -5.09
C HIS A 475 10.43 -17.10 -3.84
N ARG A 476 10.76 -16.44 -2.72
CA ARG A 476 11.00 -17.11 -1.43
C ARG A 476 9.73 -17.74 -0.87
N LEU A 477 8.64 -17.00 -0.74
CA LEU A 477 7.36 -17.49 -0.19
C LEU A 477 6.78 -18.67 -1.00
N PHE A 478 7.00 -18.70 -2.31
CA PHE A 478 6.55 -19.79 -3.18
C PHE A 478 7.62 -20.87 -3.42
N ASN A 479 8.80 -20.79 -2.78
CA ASN A 479 9.95 -21.68 -3.00
C ASN A 479 10.27 -21.89 -4.50
N ALA A 480 10.16 -20.81 -5.28
CA ALA A 480 10.35 -20.84 -6.73
C ALA A 480 11.83 -21.09 -7.07
N SER A 481 12.09 -22.10 -7.90
CA SER A 481 13.44 -22.41 -8.39
C SER A 481 13.95 -21.33 -9.36
N TYR A 482 15.27 -21.29 -9.56
CA TYR A 482 15.88 -20.43 -10.60
C TYR A 482 15.28 -20.71 -11.99
N GLU A 483 15.07 -21.99 -12.32
CA GLU A 483 14.44 -22.40 -13.58
C GLU A 483 12.99 -21.88 -13.70
N SER A 484 12.20 -22.00 -12.62
CA SER A 484 10.83 -21.45 -12.55
C SER A 484 10.84 -19.93 -12.73
N SER A 485 11.80 -19.22 -12.12
CA SER A 485 11.97 -17.76 -12.24
C SER A 485 12.27 -17.33 -13.68
N GLU A 486 13.24 -17.98 -14.34
CA GLU A 486 13.63 -17.67 -15.71
C GLU A 486 12.52 -17.99 -16.73
N ARG A 487 11.73 -19.06 -16.50
CA ARG A 487 10.52 -19.34 -17.29
C ARG A 487 9.49 -18.21 -17.18
N VAL A 488 9.21 -17.70 -15.97
CA VAL A 488 8.30 -16.57 -15.75
C VAL A 488 8.85 -15.28 -16.39
N ARG A 489 10.15 -15.03 -16.28
CA ARG A 489 10.85 -13.90 -16.94
C ARG A 489 10.68 -13.96 -18.46
N PHE A 490 10.93 -15.12 -19.08
CA PHE A 490 10.77 -15.33 -20.52
C PHE A 490 9.33 -15.08 -20.99
N LEU A 491 8.35 -15.61 -20.27
CA LEU A 491 6.92 -15.41 -20.59
C LEU A 491 6.51 -13.94 -20.44
N ALA A 492 6.98 -13.25 -19.40
CA ALA A 492 6.76 -11.82 -19.22
C ALA A 492 7.38 -10.96 -20.33
N GLN A 493 8.59 -11.31 -20.81
CA GLN A 493 9.23 -10.65 -21.96
C GLN A 493 8.46 -10.85 -23.27
N LYS A 494 7.71 -11.95 -23.41
CA LYS A 494 6.79 -12.18 -24.55
C LYS A 494 5.43 -11.48 -24.38
N GLY A 495 5.21 -10.78 -23.28
CA GLY A 495 3.97 -10.06 -22.98
C GLY A 495 2.89 -10.90 -22.27
N TYR A 496 3.17 -12.16 -21.93
CA TYR A 496 2.23 -13.00 -21.18
C TYR A 496 2.32 -12.69 -19.69
N ALA A 497 1.40 -11.84 -19.20
CA ALA A 497 1.37 -11.45 -17.79
C ALA A 497 0.77 -12.53 -16.86
N ALA A 498 -0.03 -13.45 -17.41
CA ALA A 498 -0.78 -14.51 -16.71
C ALA A 498 0.01 -15.53 -15.87
N PHE A 499 1.33 -15.62 -16.04
CA PHE A 499 2.17 -16.63 -15.36
C PHE A 499 2.95 -16.07 -14.17
N LYS A 500 2.64 -14.85 -13.75
CA LYS A 500 3.26 -14.23 -12.58
C LYS A 500 2.75 -14.93 -11.30
N PHE A 501 3.67 -15.37 -10.45
CA PHE A 501 3.36 -15.70 -9.06
C PHE A 501 2.63 -14.55 -8.39
N GLY A 502 1.65 -14.81 -7.51
CA GLY A 502 0.98 -13.75 -6.76
C GLY A 502 -0.07 -14.19 -5.75
N TRP A 503 -0.70 -13.19 -5.12
CA TRP A 503 -1.72 -13.31 -4.09
C TRP A 503 -2.75 -12.18 -4.23
N ALA A 504 -3.91 -12.37 -3.61
CA ALA A 504 -4.87 -11.31 -3.36
C ALA A 504 -4.52 -10.60 -2.03
N ARG A 505 -4.88 -9.33 -1.89
CA ARG A 505 -4.63 -8.54 -0.69
C ARG A 505 -5.81 -7.65 -0.35
N VAL A 506 -6.15 -7.62 0.94
CA VAL A 506 -7.15 -6.72 1.55
C VAL A 506 -6.55 -5.98 2.74
N ASN A 507 -7.08 -4.79 3.03
CA ASN A 507 -6.71 -3.91 4.13
C ASN A 507 -7.97 -3.56 4.95
N PHE A 508 -7.90 -3.74 6.27
CA PHE A 508 -8.93 -3.32 7.21
C PHE A 508 -8.49 -2.04 7.93
N ASN A 509 -8.71 -0.88 7.31
CA ASN A 509 -8.28 0.39 7.89
C ASN A 509 -8.94 0.67 9.26
N TYR A 510 -8.33 1.51 10.09
CA TYR A 510 -8.84 1.86 11.42
C TYR A 510 -10.19 2.62 11.47
N PHE A 511 -10.76 3.01 10.32
CA PHE A 511 -11.98 3.83 10.27
C PHE A 511 -13.20 3.16 9.62
N ILE A 512 -13.12 1.93 9.13
CA ILE A 512 -14.31 1.13 8.75
C ILE A 512 -15.04 0.62 10.00
N SER A 513 -16.23 0.02 9.84
CA SER A 513 -16.96 -0.59 10.96
C SER A 513 -16.50 -2.05 11.18
N PRO A 514 -16.64 -2.60 12.40
CA PRO A 514 -16.42 -4.03 12.63
C PRO A 514 -17.30 -4.92 11.74
N GLU A 515 -18.52 -4.46 11.40
CA GLU A 515 -19.44 -5.14 10.47
C GLU A 515 -18.87 -5.25 9.05
N GLU A 516 -18.11 -4.25 8.59
CA GLU A 516 -17.46 -4.25 7.27
C GLU A 516 -16.23 -5.15 7.25
N VAL A 517 -15.47 -5.21 8.35
CA VAL A 517 -14.40 -6.21 8.55
C VAL A 517 -14.99 -7.63 8.48
N ASP A 518 -16.11 -7.85 9.16
CA ASP A 518 -16.80 -9.13 9.23
C ASP A 518 -17.32 -9.58 7.84
N PHE A 519 -17.92 -8.64 7.11
CA PHE A 519 -18.39 -8.81 5.73
C PHE A 519 -17.28 -9.18 4.75
N ILE A 520 -16.13 -8.50 4.80
CA ILE A 520 -14.98 -8.79 3.94
C ILE A 520 -14.43 -10.20 4.24
N CYS A 521 -14.34 -10.58 5.51
CA CYS A 521 -13.89 -11.92 5.90
C CYS A 521 -14.87 -13.00 5.39
N ASP A 522 -16.18 -12.81 5.57
CA ASP A 522 -17.19 -13.76 5.11
C ASP A 522 -17.24 -13.88 3.58
N ALA A 523 -17.01 -12.78 2.85
CA ALA A 523 -16.88 -12.81 1.40
C ALA A 523 -15.68 -13.66 0.96
N ILE A 524 -14.52 -13.54 1.63
CA ILE A 524 -13.34 -14.37 1.33
C ILE A 524 -13.62 -15.86 1.60
N VAL A 525 -14.27 -16.18 2.72
CA VAL A 525 -14.64 -17.57 3.07
C VAL A 525 -15.65 -18.13 2.04
N GLN A 526 -16.69 -17.39 1.68
CA GLN A 526 -17.64 -17.81 0.64
C GLN A 526 -16.96 -18.05 -0.73
N ILE A 527 -15.99 -17.21 -1.13
CA ILE A 527 -15.20 -17.43 -2.36
C ILE A 527 -14.36 -18.71 -2.23
N ALA A 528 -13.75 -18.97 -1.07
CA ALA A 528 -13.01 -20.20 -0.83
C ALA A 528 -13.89 -21.46 -0.91
N GLU A 529 -15.14 -21.38 -0.51
CA GLU A 529 -16.08 -22.50 -0.57
C GLU A 529 -16.79 -22.67 -1.93
N HIS A 530 -17.11 -21.57 -2.60
CA HIS A 530 -18.07 -21.54 -3.72
C HIS A 530 -17.58 -20.79 -4.96
N GLY A 531 -16.49 -20.03 -4.90
CA GLY A 531 -15.95 -19.23 -6.02
C GLY A 531 -15.66 -20.04 -7.29
N TRP A 532 -15.28 -21.30 -7.14
CA TRP A 532 -15.11 -22.27 -8.23
C TRP A 532 -16.33 -22.42 -9.16
N LYS A 533 -17.55 -22.19 -8.63
CA LYS A 533 -18.81 -22.27 -9.37
C LYS A 533 -18.95 -21.14 -10.40
N LEU A 534 -18.24 -20.02 -10.21
CA LEU A 534 -18.28 -18.87 -11.11
C LEU A 534 -17.21 -18.91 -12.19
N LEU A 535 -16.12 -19.66 -12.02
CA LEU A 535 -14.98 -19.67 -12.94
C LEU A 535 -15.32 -19.92 -14.43
N PRO A 536 -16.34 -20.75 -14.79
CA PRO A 536 -16.74 -20.91 -16.20
C PRO A 536 -17.55 -19.75 -16.79
N LEU A 537 -17.95 -18.75 -15.99
CA LEU A 537 -18.64 -17.53 -16.44
C LEU A 537 -17.68 -16.40 -16.85
N TYR A 538 -16.40 -16.54 -16.49
CA TYR A 538 -15.35 -15.60 -16.83
C TYR A 538 -14.50 -16.10 -17.99
N ASP A 539 -14.08 -15.17 -18.84
CA ASP A 539 -12.97 -15.36 -19.77
C ASP A 539 -11.71 -14.70 -19.17
N PHE A 540 -10.53 -15.23 -19.50
CA PHE A 540 -9.25 -14.73 -19.01
C PHE A 540 -8.34 -14.37 -20.18
N ASP A 541 -7.81 -13.14 -20.16
CA ASP A 541 -6.87 -12.65 -21.17
C ASP A 541 -5.42 -12.84 -20.68
N LEU A 542 -4.65 -13.62 -21.44
CA LEU A 542 -3.25 -13.95 -21.14
C LEU A 542 -2.30 -12.73 -21.24
N MET A 543 -2.69 -11.68 -21.97
CA MET A 543 -1.88 -10.49 -22.19
C MET A 543 -2.10 -9.45 -21.09
N SER A 544 -3.36 -9.11 -20.79
CA SER A 544 -3.68 -8.17 -19.71
C SER A 544 -3.70 -8.79 -18.30
N ASP A 545 -3.72 -10.12 -18.19
CA ASP A 545 -3.85 -10.87 -16.93
C ASP A 545 -5.22 -10.66 -16.24
N LEU A 546 -6.24 -10.18 -16.97
CA LEU A 546 -7.55 -9.86 -16.42
C LEU A 546 -8.58 -10.97 -16.65
N TYR A 547 -9.40 -11.22 -15.63
CA TYR A 547 -10.63 -12.00 -15.72
C TYR A 547 -11.80 -11.05 -16.00
N VAL A 548 -12.57 -11.33 -17.05
CA VAL A 548 -13.72 -10.52 -17.49
C VAL A 548 -14.95 -11.40 -17.61
N HIS A 549 -16.07 -10.99 -17.01
CA HIS A 549 -17.32 -11.74 -17.11
C HIS A 549 -17.84 -11.74 -18.56
N ARG A 550 -18.25 -12.90 -19.07
CA ARG A 550 -18.63 -13.07 -20.50
C ARG A 550 -19.68 -12.10 -21.00
N GLU A 551 -20.63 -11.76 -20.12
CA GLU A 551 -21.78 -10.90 -20.43
C GLU A 551 -21.51 -9.41 -20.15
N SER A 552 -20.36 -9.05 -19.55
CA SER A 552 -20.02 -7.66 -19.22
C SER A 552 -18.58 -7.33 -19.61
N ARG A 553 -18.41 -6.64 -20.74
CA ARG A 553 -17.10 -6.26 -21.29
C ARG A 553 -16.67 -4.81 -21.03
N GLN A 554 -17.50 -3.99 -20.38
CA GLN A 554 -17.19 -2.57 -20.17
C GLN A 554 -17.56 -2.07 -18.77
N LEU A 555 -16.58 -1.41 -18.14
CA LEU A 555 -16.79 -0.56 -16.96
C LEU A 555 -17.36 0.78 -17.44
N ASN A 556 -18.61 1.08 -17.11
CA ASN A 556 -19.25 2.35 -17.42
C ASN A 556 -18.78 3.45 -16.44
N GLY A 557 -17.57 3.96 -16.66
CA GLY A 557 -16.96 5.04 -15.89
C GLY A 557 -16.99 6.42 -16.60
N PRO A 558 -16.71 7.51 -15.88
CA PRO A 558 -16.55 8.83 -16.49
C PRO A 558 -15.32 8.88 -17.41
N SER A 559 -15.43 9.63 -18.51
CA SER A 559 -14.34 9.82 -19.49
C SER A 559 -13.89 11.28 -19.50
N LEU A 560 -12.59 11.54 -19.60
CA LEU A 560 -12.07 12.91 -19.70
C LEU A 560 -12.68 13.71 -20.87
N ALA A 561 -13.14 13.02 -21.93
CA ALA A 561 -13.81 13.64 -23.07
C ALA A 561 -15.22 14.20 -22.77
N SER A 562 -15.79 13.91 -21.59
CA SER A 562 -17.06 14.51 -21.13
C SER A 562 -16.87 15.88 -20.50
N PHE A 563 -15.65 16.27 -20.11
CA PHE A 563 -15.36 17.64 -19.67
C PHE A 563 -15.24 18.55 -20.89
N ARG A 564 -16.25 19.39 -21.12
CA ARG A 564 -16.28 20.36 -22.23
C ARG A 564 -16.69 21.74 -21.72
N LEU A 565 -15.88 22.74 -22.01
CA LEU A 565 -16.20 24.14 -21.76
C LEU A 565 -17.01 24.68 -22.95
N SER A 566 -18.32 24.78 -22.77
CA SER A 566 -19.26 25.36 -23.74
C SER A 566 -19.45 26.86 -23.45
N PRO A 567 -19.30 27.77 -24.44
CA PRO A 567 -19.61 29.19 -24.25
C PRO A 567 -21.11 29.49 -24.11
N THR A 568 -21.98 28.60 -24.60
CA THR A 568 -23.44 28.82 -24.71
C THR A 568 -24.26 28.03 -23.69
N GLU A 569 -23.68 26.98 -23.10
CA GLU A 569 -24.24 26.28 -21.96
C GLU A 569 -23.27 26.45 -20.78
N GLY A 570 -23.68 27.20 -19.75
CA GLY A 570 -22.88 27.37 -18.54
C GLY A 570 -22.63 26.03 -17.86
N THR A 571 -21.48 25.41 -18.18
CA THR A 571 -21.01 24.11 -17.67
C THR A 571 -22.13 23.11 -17.39
N SER A 572 -22.76 22.59 -18.45
CA SER A 572 -23.63 21.41 -18.40
C SER A 572 -22.83 20.12 -18.16
N LEU A 573 -22.02 20.10 -17.09
CA LEU A 573 -21.76 18.85 -16.41
C LEU A 573 -23.12 18.34 -15.94
N ALA A 574 -23.61 17.27 -16.55
CA ALA A 574 -24.58 16.40 -15.91
C ALA A 574 -23.89 15.83 -14.66
N VAL A 575 -23.94 16.60 -13.57
CA VAL A 575 -23.62 16.12 -12.23
C VAL A 575 -24.62 15.01 -11.98
N ALA A 576 -24.18 13.76 -12.17
CA ALA A 576 -24.97 12.60 -11.79
C ALA A 576 -25.42 12.83 -10.36
N GLU A 577 -26.74 12.75 -10.12
CA GLU A 577 -27.33 13.13 -8.84
C GLU A 577 -26.57 12.45 -7.71
N VAL A 578 -25.85 13.27 -6.93
CA VAL A 578 -25.19 12.81 -5.72
C VAL A 578 -26.32 12.59 -4.72
N HIS A 579 -26.94 11.41 -4.78
CA HIS A 579 -27.98 11.00 -3.85
C HIS A 579 -27.51 11.27 -2.41
N ASP A 580 -28.39 11.87 -1.63
CA ASP A 580 -28.09 12.28 -0.26
C ASP A 580 -27.64 11.05 0.54
N PRO A 581 -26.40 11.03 1.10
CA PRO A 581 -25.86 9.87 1.82
C PRO A 581 -26.66 9.35 3.01
N LEU A 582 -27.70 10.07 3.44
CA LEU A 582 -28.42 9.85 4.70
C LEU A 582 -29.49 8.74 4.66
N GLU A 583 -29.86 8.22 3.48
CA GLU A 583 -30.90 7.17 3.35
C GLU A 583 -30.39 5.78 2.88
N ASP A 584 -29.20 5.68 2.28
CA ASP A 584 -28.65 4.43 1.72
C ASP A 584 -27.76 3.66 2.73
N PHE A 585 -28.36 2.92 3.66
CA PHE A 585 -27.63 2.03 4.57
C PHE A 585 -27.19 0.73 3.86
N ILE A 586 -25.89 0.41 3.87
CA ILE A 586 -25.36 -0.83 3.26
C ILE A 586 -25.74 -2.04 4.14
N SER A 587 -26.69 -2.86 3.68
CA SER A 587 -27.02 -4.12 4.35
C SER A 587 -26.06 -5.23 3.92
N TYR A 588 -24.94 -5.36 4.63
CA TYR A 588 -23.92 -6.40 4.38
C TYR A 588 -24.51 -7.82 4.37
N GLU A 589 -25.39 -8.16 5.33
CA GLU A 589 -26.10 -9.44 5.36
C GLU A 589 -26.87 -9.74 4.06
N ARG A 590 -27.50 -8.72 3.47
CA ARG A 590 -28.28 -8.89 2.23
C ARG A 590 -27.36 -9.21 1.07
N VAL A 591 -26.21 -8.54 0.97
CA VAL A 591 -25.21 -8.83 -0.07
C VAL A 591 -24.66 -10.26 0.07
N LEU A 592 -24.39 -10.74 1.30
CA LEU A 592 -23.98 -12.12 1.55
C LEU A 592 -25.07 -13.15 1.17
N LYS A 593 -26.35 -12.84 1.41
CA LYS A 593 -27.50 -13.69 1.01
C LYS A 593 -27.69 -13.71 -0.51
N ASP A 594 -27.58 -12.55 -1.16
CA ASP A 594 -27.67 -12.43 -2.63
C ASP A 594 -26.50 -13.17 -3.30
N ALA A 595 -25.29 -13.10 -2.75
CA ALA A 595 -24.10 -13.86 -3.19
C ALA A 595 -24.33 -15.39 -3.12
N ALA A 596 -24.87 -15.89 -2.00
CA ALA A 596 -25.24 -17.32 -1.87
C ALA A 596 -26.27 -17.74 -2.93
N GLY A 597 -27.22 -16.85 -3.26
CA GLY A 597 -28.17 -17.03 -4.37
C GLY A 597 -27.47 -17.15 -5.73
N ILE A 598 -26.51 -16.27 -6.03
CA ILE A 598 -25.70 -16.27 -7.26
C ILE A 598 -24.91 -17.58 -7.40
N TYR A 599 -24.23 -18.03 -6.35
CA TYR A 599 -23.52 -19.32 -6.38
C TYR A 599 -24.45 -20.51 -6.62
N SER A 600 -25.66 -20.52 -6.02
CA SER A 600 -26.67 -21.56 -6.24
C SER A 600 -27.20 -21.55 -7.68
N ALA A 601 -27.40 -20.37 -8.27
CA ALA A 601 -27.82 -20.21 -9.65
C ALA A 601 -26.74 -20.69 -10.65
N ALA A 602 -25.49 -20.30 -10.42
CA ALA A 602 -24.35 -20.75 -11.22
C ALA A 602 -24.19 -22.28 -11.19
N GLU A 603 -24.30 -22.91 -10.02
CA GLU A 603 -24.26 -24.38 -9.90
C GLU A 603 -25.38 -25.07 -10.70
N LYS A 604 -26.59 -24.52 -10.67
CA LYS A 604 -27.74 -25.02 -11.45
C LYS A 604 -27.51 -24.84 -12.96
N ALA A 605 -26.88 -23.73 -13.39
CA ALA A 605 -26.54 -23.50 -14.78
C ALA A 605 -25.47 -24.48 -15.29
N LEU A 606 -24.40 -24.67 -14.52
CA LEU A 606 -23.33 -25.63 -14.82
C LEU A 606 -23.84 -27.06 -14.96
N LYS A 607 -24.71 -27.50 -14.05
CA LYS A 607 -25.36 -28.83 -14.11
C LYS A 607 -26.29 -29.01 -15.32
N ARG A 608 -26.83 -27.92 -15.88
CA ARG A 608 -27.79 -27.97 -17.00
C ARG A 608 -27.14 -27.88 -18.38
N ASN A 609 -26.01 -27.19 -18.53
CA ASN A 609 -25.51 -26.81 -19.86
C ASN A 609 -24.01 -27.08 -20.07
N THR A 610 -23.58 -28.33 -19.82
CA THR A 610 -22.17 -28.74 -19.84
C THR A 610 -21.47 -28.65 -21.21
N LYS A 611 -22.22 -28.51 -22.32
CA LYS A 611 -21.66 -28.48 -23.68
C LYS A 611 -21.22 -27.09 -24.17
N SER A 612 -21.67 -26.00 -23.55
CA SER A 612 -21.52 -24.63 -24.09
C SER A 612 -20.34 -23.82 -23.54
N TYR A 613 -19.65 -24.28 -22.48
CA TYR A 613 -18.63 -23.48 -21.78
C TYR A 613 -17.19 -23.69 -22.28
N ALA A 614 -16.98 -24.51 -23.31
CA ALA A 614 -15.67 -24.89 -23.83
C ALA A 614 -15.01 -23.81 -24.72
N SER A 615 -14.52 -22.72 -24.13
CA SER A 615 -13.63 -21.75 -24.79
C SER A 615 -12.22 -21.69 -24.20
N PHE A 616 -12.05 -22.00 -22.91
CA PHE A 616 -10.76 -21.83 -22.22
C PHE A 616 -9.81 -23.04 -22.34
N SER A 617 -10.29 -24.21 -22.77
CA SER A 617 -9.57 -25.48 -22.66
C SER A 617 -8.51 -25.74 -23.74
N GLN A 618 -8.17 -24.76 -24.59
CA GLN A 618 -7.38 -25.01 -25.82
C GLN A 618 -5.97 -24.40 -25.83
N LEU A 619 -5.54 -23.62 -24.82
CA LEU A 619 -4.40 -22.70 -25.01
C LEU A 619 -3.10 -23.01 -24.23
N ILE A 620 -3.08 -23.90 -23.24
CA ILE A 620 -1.86 -24.16 -22.44
C ILE A 620 -1.55 -25.66 -22.41
N SER A 621 -0.39 -26.05 -22.95
CA SER A 621 0.12 -27.42 -22.88
C SER A 621 0.79 -27.68 -21.54
N THR A 622 0.40 -28.76 -20.87
CA THR A 622 0.84 -29.17 -19.52
C THR A 622 2.28 -29.72 -19.45
N GLU A 623 3.12 -29.42 -20.45
CA GLU A 623 4.52 -29.86 -20.56
C GLU A 623 5.51 -28.86 -19.90
N ILE A 624 5.00 -27.81 -19.23
CA ILE A 624 5.78 -26.64 -18.76
C ILE A 624 5.98 -26.62 -17.22
N ILE A 625 5.37 -27.57 -16.50
CA ILE A 625 5.15 -27.49 -15.04
C ILE A 625 6.09 -28.45 -14.30
N SER A 626 6.95 -27.93 -13.43
CA SER A 626 7.69 -28.73 -12.45
C SER A 626 6.76 -29.23 -11.34
N PRO A 627 6.99 -30.41 -10.70
CA PRO A 627 6.15 -30.88 -9.59
C PRO A 627 6.02 -29.91 -8.40
N ASN A 628 6.97 -28.97 -8.27
CA ASN A 628 7.00 -27.93 -7.23
C ASN A 628 6.34 -26.61 -7.67
N ASP A 629 5.99 -26.44 -8.95
CA ASP A 629 5.37 -25.21 -9.45
C ASP A 629 3.88 -25.11 -9.06
N ILE A 630 3.43 -23.88 -8.83
CA ILE A 630 2.03 -23.56 -8.52
C ILE A 630 1.19 -23.66 -9.78
N TRP A 631 0.05 -24.34 -9.70
CA TRP A 631 -0.91 -24.43 -10.81
C TRP A 631 -2.17 -23.62 -10.53
N TRP A 632 -2.46 -22.67 -11.42
CA TRP A 632 -3.70 -21.90 -11.39
C TRP A 632 -4.86 -22.74 -11.93
N VAL A 633 -5.94 -22.84 -11.16
CA VAL A 633 -7.13 -23.62 -11.53
C VAL A 633 -7.80 -23.01 -12.75
N THR A 634 -8.03 -23.82 -13.78
CA THR A 634 -8.66 -23.37 -15.03
C THR A 634 -10.16 -23.70 -15.07
N SER A 635 -10.92 -23.01 -15.92
CA SER A 635 -12.33 -23.34 -16.18
C SER A 635 -12.51 -24.75 -16.76
N HIS A 636 -11.47 -25.32 -17.40
CA HIS A 636 -11.46 -26.72 -17.85
C HIS A 636 -11.38 -27.70 -16.67
N ASP A 637 -10.54 -27.43 -15.68
CA ASP A 637 -10.40 -28.26 -14.48
C ASP A 637 -11.73 -28.35 -13.70
N VAL A 638 -12.44 -27.22 -13.57
CA VAL A 638 -13.79 -27.15 -12.98
C VAL A 638 -14.79 -28.03 -13.75
N LEU A 639 -14.89 -27.85 -15.07
CA LEU A 639 -15.82 -28.61 -15.91
C LEU A 639 -15.48 -30.11 -15.95
N LYS A 640 -14.20 -30.48 -15.85
CA LYS A 640 -13.75 -31.87 -15.81
C LYS A 640 -14.04 -32.53 -14.46
N SER A 641 -13.87 -31.80 -13.35
CA SER A 641 -14.23 -32.26 -12.00
C SER A 641 -15.73 -32.54 -11.87
N LEU A 642 -16.57 -31.82 -12.60
CA LEU A 642 -18.03 -32.02 -12.62
C LEU A 642 -18.50 -33.18 -13.52
N ASN A 643 -17.74 -33.55 -14.56
CA ASN A 643 -18.23 -34.42 -15.65
C ASN A 643 -17.57 -35.81 -15.77
N GLN A 644 -16.76 -36.25 -14.79
CA GLN A 644 -16.16 -37.60 -14.74
C GLN A 644 -15.63 -38.16 -16.09
N GLY A 645 -14.85 -37.36 -16.84
CA GLY A 645 -13.97 -37.87 -17.89
C GLY A 645 -14.21 -37.40 -19.33
N ASN A 646 -15.36 -36.82 -19.68
CA ASN A 646 -15.63 -36.34 -21.05
C ASN A 646 -15.52 -34.80 -21.16
N VAL A 647 -14.29 -34.30 -21.34
CA VAL A 647 -14.01 -32.92 -21.78
C VAL A 647 -12.87 -32.97 -22.81
N PRO A 648 -12.90 -32.19 -23.91
CA PRO A 648 -11.87 -32.25 -24.95
C PRO A 648 -10.44 -32.02 -24.45
N VAL A 649 -9.49 -32.64 -25.15
CA VAL A 649 -8.04 -32.53 -24.90
C VAL A 649 -7.54 -31.13 -25.33
N PRO A 650 -6.65 -30.47 -24.56
CA PRO A 650 -6.07 -29.18 -24.95
C PRO A 650 -5.24 -29.24 -26.24
N ILE A 651 -5.29 -28.16 -27.03
CA ILE A 651 -4.49 -27.99 -28.25
C ILE A 651 -3.07 -27.53 -27.85
N LYS A 652 -2.05 -28.03 -28.56
CA LYS A 652 -0.65 -27.66 -28.34
C LYS A 652 -0.32 -26.35 -29.05
N VAL A 653 0.07 -25.33 -28.29
CA VAL A 653 0.54 -24.02 -28.83
C VAL A 653 1.93 -23.63 -28.30
N LEU A 654 2.34 -24.09 -27.12
CA LEU A 654 3.56 -23.63 -26.43
C LEU A 654 4.80 -24.55 -26.56
N ARG A 655 4.89 -25.39 -27.59
CA ARG A 655 6.01 -26.35 -27.73
C ARG A 655 7.32 -25.71 -28.22
N ASP A 656 7.25 -24.80 -29.18
CA ASP A 656 8.43 -24.41 -29.97
C ASP A 656 9.29 -23.30 -29.34
N GLY A 657 8.95 -22.84 -28.13
CA GLY A 657 9.67 -21.77 -27.41
C GLY A 657 10.21 -22.13 -26.03
N LEU A 658 9.63 -23.12 -25.34
CA LEU A 658 9.95 -23.43 -23.94
C LEU A 658 10.86 -24.65 -23.75
N VAL A 659 11.03 -25.50 -24.78
CA VAL A 659 12.05 -26.56 -24.82
C VAL A 659 13.34 -26.02 -25.46
N ASN A 660 13.69 -24.76 -25.17
CA ASN A 660 14.86 -24.13 -25.77
C ASN A 660 16.12 -24.61 -25.04
N LYS A 661 16.93 -25.43 -25.72
CA LYS A 661 18.17 -26.02 -25.17
C LYS A 661 19.15 -24.98 -24.60
N SER A 662 19.02 -23.70 -24.97
CA SER A 662 19.81 -22.60 -24.43
C SER A 662 19.62 -22.37 -22.92
N VAL A 663 18.41 -22.56 -22.38
CA VAL A 663 18.15 -22.30 -20.94
C VAL A 663 18.80 -23.40 -20.09
N THR A 664 18.66 -24.66 -20.52
CA THR A 664 19.35 -25.80 -19.89
C THR A 664 20.86 -25.59 -19.92
N LYS A 665 21.41 -25.15 -21.07
CA LYS A 665 22.84 -24.92 -21.23
C LYS A 665 23.38 -23.77 -20.37
N GLN A 666 22.63 -22.68 -20.20
CA GLN A 666 23.02 -21.58 -19.29
C GLN A 666 22.97 -21.99 -17.81
N VAL A 667 22.08 -22.93 -17.44
CA VAL A 667 22.04 -23.51 -16.09
C VAL A 667 23.19 -24.51 -15.88
N GLU A 668 23.54 -25.31 -16.88
CA GLU A 668 24.70 -26.20 -16.85
C GLU A 668 26.02 -25.41 -16.74
N GLU A 669 26.22 -24.40 -17.58
CA GLU A 669 27.42 -23.55 -17.60
C GLU A 669 27.65 -22.80 -16.26
N ARG A 670 26.58 -22.38 -15.58
CA ARG A 670 26.70 -21.74 -14.25
C ARG A 670 26.82 -22.70 -13.08
N ASN A 671 26.20 -23.87 -13.13
CA ASN A 671 26.41 -24.89 -12.09
C ASN A 671 27.86 -25.44 -12.12
N GLU A 672 28.55 -25.36 -13.26
CA GLU A 672 30.00 -25.61 -13.32
C GLU A 672 30.81 -24.46 -12.69
N GLU A 673 30.42 -23.19 -12.88
CA GLU A 673 31.06 -22.04 -12.22
C GLU A 673 30.85 -22.06 -10.68
N ASP A 674 29.62 -22.23 -10.20
CA ASP A 674 29.28 -22.29 -8.76
C ASP A 674 29.84 -23.56 -8.06
N ALA A 675 30.27 -24.58 -8.82
CA ALA A 675 30.99 -25.75 -8.30
C ALA A 675 32.52 -25.58 -8.32
N LEU A 676 33.04 -24.50 -8.92
CA LEU A 676 34.46 -24.14 -9.00
C LEU A 676 34.82 -22.94 -8.10
N SER A 677 33.84 -22.28 -7.47
CA SER A 677 34.00 -21.21 -6.48
C SER A 677 33.80 -21.68 -5.03
#